data_AF-A0A3N0B1M2-F1
#
_entry.id   AF-A0A3N0B1M2-F1
#
_cell.length_a   1.000
_cell.length_b   1.000
_cell.length_c   1.000
_cell.angle_alpha   90.00
_cell.angle_beta   90.00
_cell.angle_gamma   90.00
#
_symmetry.space_group_name_H-M   'P 1'
#
loop_
_entity.id
_entity.type
_entity.pdbx_description
1 polymer ?
#
loop_
_entity_poly.entity_id
_entity_poly.type
_entity_poly.pdbx_seq_one_letter_code
_entity_poly.pdbx_strand_id
1 'polypeptide(L)'
;MTSFDANSEYMAKLASTPLLKLSFENAAFRRRIFNKTKSTDISNLLDLFALTDHQLEGLLEFEDACCILDLKERFEANPEDTAASLMAVDSHSSASNSTCFRLHSDNEASGDKAQVNLNARSHQSDMLKIAADGHHVVFPNFKGNTDLRCLEQRAARELDYLSSSFDNVMVYQAFDAFNSDFDTITVSFGSLFQTYCRSPRRALDAIDCYFGTIFLIYVAYSASKYFDGENLWGNFFDAIGISEGNSQSYFKHLFLRKLENRGLPVYGEEEETQRYLCTALLHGGLSEWSWTDLWENSIMPLVRDRGGYSLSGLLPSGLSGREILAKINQPNGRYSAKERTRKTIEKADAGYIGAVLEDAFRVANQVRSSCKSAKKSMFLSAYDLPDAAMRALRLYLTGQAGRQQADKGRKANNQSVGSSLKKERELAYLPMAQIQLDLMGGKLLLVWNKQRFPLSFANRRVDYYVNGKCLETLHFEYRPNYVLLDRVEIPLEPQDIFEVEIRLMERLGDGDDWEEMSSTSQVFSQQKPGCFEFVIGADGQCRLRGDRERISKRKNIAYLVRDGLYIKPVLGMTEIDPPNSFTSIGGFHIQAFQVEPSASGELIEESSYKTIESWQERYLVKINKKGVIGRTKEGLDAYGYNPLDYDGDCSLPSITVTALDGDLALRDLDVFCNCDGVKVSIGRFSQWSDCYSEEASIVVSFAKTVLPFLHIRNCELSIFQKSVSYNSTIAKYQFAVLPIRGFKLSRVYRENMTFLADYEFQAAENLEVVNDDLSSAAEVLGDALYITKALLEDEHVRLTFISPQDNKTTEVELQGAALRIEVPQKIDSIATQHPINLSDVLSAGYGGCSFSIEALSARRGSRAMLVLLGQRPVFFKELNSKGPSSFNLHSHADFFRMNGIDKAGDDRLTFTLYFGEDYASSNELSYGDMDLFRLQRGFGFSSWRVVLKQDGTHVLRFNGKALFPLVFEFIRVGKASLSYSSFCEKGANEVLIPALVIRLYERRRLIRVKVMPFLKRSRLGSASPLEDFAVIADM
;
A
#
# COMPACT_ATOMS: atom_id res chain seq x y z
N MET A 1 -68.31 -39.50 -40.81
CA MET A 1 -68.85 -40.41 -39.79
C MET A 1 -68.30 -41.78 -40.13
N THR A 2 -67.31 -42.36 -39.47
CA THR A 2 -66.97 -42.42 -38.03
C THR A 2 -65.44 -42.45 -37.84
N SER A 3 -64.87 -41.46 -37.15
CA SER A 3 -63.51 -41.51 -36.57
C SER A 3 -63.53 -40.96 -35.13
N PHE A 4 -64.63 -41.22 -34.43
CA PHE A 4 -64.75 -41.00 -32.99
C PHE A 4 -64.71 -42.39 -32.35
N ASP A 5 -63.61 -42.67 -31.63
CA ASP A 5 -63.50 -43.61 -30.48
C ASP A 5 -62.11 -44.24 -30.29
N ALA A 6 -61.07 -43.89 -31.06
CA ALA A 6 -59.70 -44.36 -30.78
C ALA A 6 -59.01 -43.59 -29.63
N ASN A 7 -59.35 -42.31 -29.42
CA ASN A 7 -58.59 -41.41 -28.54
C ASN A 7 -58.95 -41.56 -27.04
N SER A 8 -60.14 -42.07 -26.71
CA SER A 8 -60.54 -42.41 -25.33
C SER A 8 -59.94 -43.73 -24.83
N GLU A 9 -59.41 -44.56 -25.73
CA GLU A 9 -59.04 -45.94 -25.41
C GLU A 9 -57.64 -46.06 -24.78
N TYR A 10 -56.69 -45.20 -25.19
CA TYR A 10 -55.31 -45.21 -24.68
C TYR A 10 -55.22 -44.74 -23.22
N MET A 11 -55.99 -43.73 -22.82
CA MET A 11 -56.01 -43.23 -21.44
C MET A 11 -56.64 -44.25 -20.47
N ALA A 12 -57.71 -44.94 -20.88
CA ALA A 12 -58.32 -46.02 -20.12
C ALA A 12 -57.40 -47.26 -20.01
N LYS A 13 -56.62 -47.53 -21.06
CA LYS A 13 -55.59 -48.58 -21.06
C LYS A 13 -54.39 -48.20 -20.20
N LEU A 14 -53.91 -46.95 -20.21
CA LEU A 14 -52.79 -46.49 -19.39
C LEU A 14 -53.10 -46.62 -17.88
N ALA A 15 -54.33 -46.30 -17.47
CA ALA A 15 -54.80 -46.41 -16.09
C ALA A 15 -54.87 -47.87 -15.58
N SER A 16 -54.97 -48.85 -16.48
CA SER A 16 -55.05 -50.28 -16.15
C SER A 16 -53.77 -51.06 -16.49
N THR A 17 -52.75 -50.39 -17.03
CA THR A 17 -51.50 -51.03 -17.47
C THR A 17 -50.43 -50.94 -16.37
N PRO A 18 -49.89 -52.08 -15.89
CA PRO A 18 -48.79 -52.07 -14.92
C PRO A 18 -47.54 -51.40 -15.49
N LEU A 19 -46.76 -50.72 -14.63
CA LEU A 19 -45.49 -50.05 -15.00
C LEU A 19 -44.54 -50.97 -15.79
N LEU A 20 -44.56 -52.27 -15.48
CA LEU A 20 -43.80 -53.33 -16.14
C LEU A 20 -44.24 -53.63 -17.58
N LYS A 21 -45.32 -53.05 -18.10
CA LYS A 21 -45.83 -53.26 -19.46
C LYS A 21 -45.71 -52.02 -20.37
N LEU A 22 -45.22 -50.89 -19.84
CA LEU A 22 -45.00 -49.65 -20.58
C LEU A 22 -43.66 -49.65 -21.32
N SER A 23 -43.62 -49.08 -22.52
CA SER A 23 -42.41 -48.90 -23.33
C SER A 23 -41.61 -47.69 -22.84
N PHE A 24 -40.79 -47.89 -21.79
CA PHE A 24 -39.73 -46.94 -21.48
C PHE A 24 -38.52 -47.19 -22.38
N GLU A 25 -37.92 -46.14 -22.92
CA GLU A 25 -36.73 -46.21 -23.80
C GLU A 25 -35.53 -46.90 -23.13
N ASN A 26 -35.52 -47.00 -21.79
CA ASN A 26 -34.49 -47.65 -21.01
C ASN A 26 -35.06 -48.82 -20.16
N ALA A 27 -34.70 -50.05 -20.53
CA ALA A 27 -35.14 -51.26 -19.82
C ALA A 27 -34.58 -51.37 -18.38
N ALA A 28 -33.42 -50.76 -18.09
CA ALA A 28 -32.85 -50.73 -16.74
C ALA A 28 -33.61 -49.76 -15.83
N PHE A 29 -33.99 -48.59 -16.35
CA PHE A 29 -34.84 -47.61 -15.69
C PHE A 29 -36.21 -48.21 -15.30
N ARG A 30 -36.88 -48.87 -16.24
CA ARG A 30 -38.14 -49.61 -16.01
C ARG A 30 -38.05 -50.62 -14.87
N ARG A 31 -36.96 -51.38 -14.79
CA ARG A 31 -36.73 -52.37 -13.72
C ARG A 31 -36.46 -51.71 -12.37
N ARG A 32 -35.73 -50.59 -12.33
CA ARG A 32 -35.44 -49.86 -11.08
C ARG A 32 -36.69 -49.25 -10.48
N ILE A 33 -37.49 -48.55 -11.29
CA ILE A 33 -38.77 -47.98 -10.83
C ILE A 33 -39.67 -49.09 -10.31
N PHE A 34 -39.88 -50.16 -11.11
CA PHE A 34 -40.73 -51.26 -10.69
C PHE A 34 -40.27 -51.91 -9.37
N ASN A 35 -38.97 -52.11 -9.18
CA ASN A 35 -38.45 -52.70 -7.95
C ASN A 35 -38.63 -51.79 -6.73
N LYS A 36 -38.52 -50.47 -6.89
CA LYS A 36 -38.69 -49.49 -5.79
C LYS A 36 -40.15 -49.16 -5.49
N THR A 37 -41.05 -49.30 -6.46
CA THR A 37 -42.49 -49.11 -6.26
C THR A 37 -43.23 -50.40 -5.91
N LYS A 38 -42.54 -51.55 -5.87
CA LYS A 38 -43.14 -52.87 -5.54
C LYS A 38 -43.70 -52.95 -4.11
N SER A 39 -43.17 -52.16 -3.18
CA SER A 39 -43.59 -52.13 -1.77
C SER A 39 -44.59 -51.03 -1.45
N THR A 40 -45.07 -50.28 -2.44
CA THR A 40 -46.08 -49.23 -2.31
C THR A 40 -47.34 -49.59 -3.10
N ASP A 41 -48.51 -49.07 -2.72
CA ASP A 41 -49.80 -49.29 -3.42
C ASP A 41 -49.85 -48.63 -4.83
N ILE A 42 -48.70 -48.43 -5.48
CA ILE A 42 -48.54 -47.75 -6.77
C ILE A 42 -48.49 -48.80 -7.87
N SER A 43 -49.59 -48.91 -8.61
CA SER A 43 -49.82 -50.02 -9.54
C SER A 43 -49.64 -49.64 -11.01
N ASN A 44 -49.84 -48.36 -11.34
CA ASN A 44 -49.77 -47.82 -12.69
C ASN A 44 -49.02 -46.47 -12.71
N LEU A 45 -48.82 -45.90 -13.91
CA LEU A 45 -48.08 -44.64 -14.09
C LEU A 45 -48.83 -43.41 -13.54
N LEU A 46 -50.16 -43.43 -13.54
CA LEU A 46 -50.97 -42.34 -13.02
C LEU A 46 -50.90 -42.25 -11.49
N ASP A 47 -50.84 -43.40 -10.80
CA ASP A 47 -50.58 -43.46 -9.36
C ASP A 47 -49.23 -42.81 -9.01
N LEU A 48 -48.26 -42.94 -9.92
CA LEU A 48 -46.90 -42.41 -9.78
C LEU A 48 -46.87 -40.89 -10.05
N PHE A 49 -47.67 -40.39 -11.00
CA PHE A 49 -47.87 -38.96 -11.24
C PHE A 49 -48.68 -38.25 -10.16
N ALA A 50 -49.55 -38.97 -9.45
CA ALA A 50 -50.33 -38.44 -8.33
C ALA A 50 -49.47 -38.13 -7.08
N LEU A 51 -48.23 -38.63 -7.02
CA LEU A 51 -47.29 -38.28 -5.97
C LEU A 51 -46.79 -36.83 -6.11
N THR A 52 -46.54 -36.20 -4.97
CA THR A 52 -45.82 -34.92 -4.92
C THR A 52 -44.34 -35.12 -5.24
N ASP A 53 -43.68 -34.09 -5.75
CA ASP A 53 -42.25 -34.13 -6.08
C ASP A 53 -41.40 -34.61 -4.89
N HIS A 54 -41.74 -34.16 -3.68
CA HIS A 54 -41.07 -34.59 -2.44
C HIS A 54 -41.31 -36.08 -2.11
N GLN A 55 -42.46 -36.66 -2.49
CA GLN A 55 -42.74 -38.09 -2.31
C GLN A 55 -42.02 -38.95 -3.36
N LEU A 56 -41.93 -38.46 -4.61
CA LEU A 56 -41.16 -39.12 -5.67
C LEU A 56 -39.66 -39.17 -5.33
N GLU A 57 -39.12 -38.06 -4.84
CA GLU A 57 -37.72 -37.97 -4.40
C GLU A 57 -37.42 -38.81 -3.14
N GLY A 58 -38.43 -39.14 -2.34
CA GLY A 58 -38.29 -40.06 -1.21
C GLY A 58 -38.35 -41.54 -1.61
N LEU A 59 -38.93 -41.85 -2.77
CA LEU A 59 -39.15 -43.21 -3.29
C LEU A 59 -38.10 -43.63 -4.32
N LEU A 60 -37.58 -42.69 -5.11
CA LEU A 60 -36.69 -42.93 -6.25
C LEU A 60 -35.34 -42.22 -6.07
N GLU A 61 -34.31 -42.71 -6.76
CA GLU A 61 -33.04 -41.98 -6.88
C GLU A 61 -33.25 -40.73 -7.73
N PHE A 62 -32.44 -39.67 -7.50
CA PHE A 62 -32.65 -38.35 -8.11
C PHE A 62 -32.79 -38.39 -9.63
N GLU A 63 -31.91 -39.14 -10.32
CA GLU A 63 -31.97 -39.32 -11.77
C GLU A 63 -33.29 -39.98 -12.21
N ASP A 64 -33.74 -41.00 -11.47
CA ASP A 64 -34.98 -41.70 -11.80
C ASP A 64 -36.24 -40.85 -11.47
N ALA A 65 -36.18 -40.02 -10.42
CA ALA A 65 -37.26 -39.09 -10.05
C ALA A 65 -37.40 -37.95 -11.07
N CYS A 66 -36.29 -37.38 -11.56
CA CYS A 66 -36.29 -36.38 -12.63
C CYS A 66 -36.90 -36.93 -13.92
N CYS A 67 -36.51 -38.15 -14.34
CA CYS A 67 -37.09 -38.77 -15.53
C CYS A 67 -38.61 -38.98 -15.41
N ILE A 68 -39.13 -39.26 -14.21
CA ILE A 68 -40.57 -39.38 -13.95
C ILE A 68 -41.26 -38.01 -13.97
N LEU A 69 -40.66 -36.98 -13.39
CA LEU A 69 -41.20 -35.62 -13.41
C LEU A 69 -41.24 -35.05 -14.84
N ASP A 70 -40.22 -35.32 -15.66
CA ASP A 70 -40.21 -34.98 -17.08
C ASP A 70 -41.33 -35.70 -17.84
N LEU A 71 -41.55 -36.99 -17.52
CA LEU A 71 -42.62 -37.78 -18.14
C LEU A 71 -44.01 -37.30 -17.70
N LYS A 72 -44.13 -36.81 -16.47
CA LYS A 72 -45.34 -36.19 -15.92
C LYS A 72 -45.63 -34.86 -16.62
N GLU A 73 -44.62 -34.01 -16.80
CA GLU A 73 -44.78 -32.72 -17.48
C GLU A 73 -45.14 -32.92 -18.97
N ARG A 74 -44.51 -33.87 -19.67
CA ARG A 74 -44.90 -34.25 -21.04
C ARG A 74 -46.31 -34.79 -21.11
N PHE A 75 -46.71 -35.60 -20.13
CA PHE A 75 -48.06 -36.13 -20.03
C PHE A 75 -49.09 -35.04 -19.71
N GLU A 76 -48.77 -34.05 -18.87
CA GLU A 76 -49.64 -32.91 -18.59
C GLU A 76 -49.77 -31.96 -19.80
N ALA A 77 -48.69 -31.79 -20.57
CA ALA A 77 -48.67 -30.97 -21.78
C ALA A 77 -49.42 -31.61 -22.95
N ASN A 78 -49.29 -32.93 -23.16
CA ASN A 78 -50.00 -33.65 -24.21
C ASN A 78 -50.25 -35.13 -23.80
N PRO A 79 -51.35 -35.41 -23.06
CA PRO A 79 -51.59 -36.71 -22.43
C PRO A 79 -51.75 -37.85 -23.44
N GLU A 80 -52.41 -37.59 -24.57
CA GLU A 80 -52.80 -38.61 -25.54
C GLU A 80 -51.60 -39.11 -26.36
N ASP A 81 -50.75 -38.20 -26.86
CA ASP A 81 -49.53 -38.55 -27.60
C ASP A 81 -48.51 -39.27 -26.71
N THR A 82 -48.40 -38.84 -25.45
CA THR A 82 -47.53 -39.47 -24.46
C THR A 82 -48.03 -40.87 -24.09
N ALA A 83 -49.34 -41.04 -23.89
CA ALA A 83 -49.94 -42.35 -23.64
C ALA A 83 -49.81 -43.29 -24.84
N ALA A 84 -49.93 -42.80 -26.08
CA ALA A 84 -49.73 -43.59 -27.29
C ALA A 84 -48.27 -44.04 -27.44
N SER A 85 -47.30 -43.17 -27.15
CA SER A 85 -45.86 -43.48 -27.18
C SER A 85 -45.45 -44.56 -26.17
N LEU A 86 -46.00 -44.47 -24.95
CA LEU A 86 -45.74 -45.42 -23.86
C LEU A 86 -46.45 -46.78 -24.01
N MET A 87 -47.40 -46.87 -24.94
CA MET A 87 -48.18 -48.07 -25.24
C MET A 87 -47.82 -48.71 -26.59
N ALA A 88 -46.91 -48.10 -27.37
CA ALA A 88 -46.42 -48.66 -28.61
C ALA A 88 -45.58 -49.92 -28.33
N VAL A 89 -46.02 -51.07 -28.87
CA VAL A 89 -45.36 -52.37 -28.69
C VAL A 89 -43.99 -52.36 -29.39
N ASP A 90 -42.95 -52.78 -28.67
CA ASP A 90 -41.55 -52.90 -29.11
C ASP A 90 -41.42 -53.50 -30.52
N SER A 91 -41.33 -52.67 -31.55
CA SER A 91 -40.75 -53.08 -32.82
C SER A 91 -39.23 -52.94 -32.66
N HIS A 92 -38.55 -54.07 -32.44
CA HIS A 92 -37.10 -54.14 -32.47
C HIS A 92 -36.55 -53.50 -33.76
N SER A 93 -36.01 -52.29 -33.66
CA SER A 93 -35.04 -51.77 -34.63
C SER A 93 -33.67 -51.74 -33.95
N SER A 94 -32.88 -52.75 -34.31
CA SER A 94 -31.45 -52.79 -34.07
C SER A 94 -30.77 -51.80 -35.02
N ALA A 95 -30.45 -50.60 -34.56
CA ALA A 95 -29.36 -49.77 -35.08
C ALA A 95 -29.10 -48.55 -34.19
N SER A 96 -27.82 -48.26 -33.98
CA SER A 96 -27.26 -47.01 -33.48
C SER A 96 -27.12 -46.85 -31.96
N ASN A 97 -26.06 -47.49 -31.42
CA ASN A 97 -25.21 -46.76 -30.48
C ASN A 97 -24.77 -45.44 -31.14
N SER A 98 -24.83 -44.34 -30.40
CA SER A 98 -24.35 -42.98 -30.70
C SER A 98 -25.08 -42.13 -31.77
N THR A 99 -25.82 -41.13 -31.24
CA THR A 99 -25.99 -39.71 -31.68
C THR A 99 -26.80 -39.31 -32.94
N CYS A 100 -27.58 -38.23 -32.79
CA CYS A 100 -27.92 -37.23 -33.82
C CYS A 100 -28.34 -35.92 -33.12
N PHE A 101 -27.86 -34.69 -33.39
CA PHE A 101 -27.14 -34.11 -34.55
C PHE A 101 -26.04 -33.11 -34.11
N ARG A 102 -24.93 -33.06 -34.87
CA ARG A 102 -23.95 -31.96 -34.92
C ARG A 102 -24.09 -31.27 -36.28
N LEU A 103 -23.93 -29.93 -36.32
CA LEU A 103 -23.57 -29.17 -37.52
C LEU A 103 -22.14 -28.62 -37.37
N HIS A 104 -21.41 -28.61 -38.48
CA HIS A 104 -19.97 -28.42 -38.61
C HIS A 104 -19.43 -27.03 -38.23
N SER A 105 -18.20 -27.00 -37.70
CA SER A 105 -17.16 -26.07 -38.14
C SER A 105 -15.76 -26.69 -37.96
N ASP A 106 -14.97 -26.68 -39.03
CA ASP A 106 -13.60 -27.22 -39.11
C ASP A 106 -12.55 -26.20 -38.63
N ASN A 107 -11.52 -26.65 -37.89
CA ASN A 107 -10.13 -26.72 -38.39
C ASN A 107 -9.10 -27.13 -37.31
N GLU A 108 -8.10 -27.88 -37.78
CA GLU A 108 -6.96 -28.57 -37.16
C GLU A 108 -5.94 -27.59 -36.50
N ALA A 109 -4.98 -27.95 -35.63
CA ALA A 109 -4.11 -29.14 -35.60
C ALA A 109 -3.30 -29.30 -34.27
N SER A 110 -2.86 -30.55 -34.03
CA SER A 110 -1.58 -31.02 -33.38
C SER A 110 -1.27 -30.61 -31.92
N GLY A 111 -0.86 -31.46 -30.97
CA GLY A 111 -0.48 -32.89 -30.95
C GLY A 111 0.09 -33.26 -29.56
N ASP A 112 -0.18 -34.51 -29.14
CA ASP A 112 0.41 -35.36 -28.09
C ASP A 112 0.61 -34.89 -26.63
N LYS A 113 -0.30 -35.37 -25.76
CA LYS A 113 -0.04 -36.11 -24.49
C LYS A 113 -1.36 -36.32 -23.73
N ALA A 114 -2.12 -37.40 -24.00
CA ALA A 114 -3.25 -37.77 -23.13
C ALA A 114 -3.68 -39.24 -23.34
N GLN A 115 -3.22 -40.15 -22.48
CA GLN A 115 -3.75 -41.52 -22.42
C GLN A 115 -4.26 -41.93 -21.03
N VAL A 116 -4.62 -40.97 -20.16
CA VAL A 116 -5.16 -41.26 -18.81
C VAL A 116 -6.57 -40.68 -18.56
N ASN A 117 -7.15 -39.91 -19.48
CA ASN A 117 -8.39 -39.13 -19.22
C ASN A 117 -9.62 -39.53 -20.06
N LEU A 118 -9.95 -40.83 -20.10
CA LEU A 118 -11.13 -41.32 -20.83
C LEU A 118 -12.43 -41.42 -19.99
N ASN A 119 -12.35 -41.46 -18.65
CA ASN A 119 -13.53 -41.62 -17.79
C ASN A 119 -14.09 -40.29 -17.23
N ALA A 120 -13.34 -39.19 -17.29
CA ALA A 120 -13.80 -37.87 -16.81
C ALA A 120 -14.55 -37.06 -17.90
N ARG A 121 -14.27 -37.34 -19.19
CA ARG A 121 -14.88 -36.63 -20.33
C ARG A 121 -16.31 -37.08 -20.65
N SER A 122 -16.72 -38.28 -20.23
CA SER A 122 -18.12 -38.74 -20.42
C SER A 122 -19.10 -37.97 -19.54
N HIS A 123 -18.78 -37.72 -18.27
CA HIS A 123 -19.65 -36.95 -17.36
C HIS A 123 -19.70 -35.45 -17.67
N GLN A 124 -18.62 -34.87 -18.21
CA GLN A 124 -18.59 -33.46 -18.61
C GLN A 124 -19.40 -33.20 -19.90
N SER A 125 -19.45 -34.20 -20.80
CA SER A 125 -20.27 -34.16 -22.01
C SER A 125 -21.77 -34.32 -21.75
N ASP A 126 -22.15 -34.99 -20.65
CA ASP A 126 -23.57 -35.15 -20.29
C ASP A 126 -24.10 -33.92 -19.52
N MET A 127 -23.27 -33.26 -18.70
CA MET A 127 -23.68 -32.02 -18.00
C MET A 127 -23.72 -30.77 -18.90
N LEU A 128 -22.86 -30.68 -19.93
CA LEU A 128 -22.92 -29.58 -20.91
C LEU A 128 -24.12 -29.69 -21.86
N LYS A 129 -24.69 -30.90 -22.06
CA LYS A 129 -25.93 -31.10 -22.82
C LYS A 129 -27.17 -30.63 -22.05
N ILE A 130 -27.19 -30.83 -20.73
CA ILE A 130 -28.29 -30.35 -19.87
C ILE A 130 -28.39 -28.81 -19.88
N ALA A 131 -27.27 -28.10 -20.01
CA ALA A 131 -27.25 -26.64 -20.11
C ALA A 131 -27.63 -26.10 -21.50
N ALA A 132 -27.47 -26.89 -22.56
CA ALA A 132 -27.76 -26.49 -23.94
C ALA A 132 -29.23 -26.74 -24.34
N ASP A 133 -29.90 -27.71 -23.73
CA ASP A 133 -31.28 -28.12 -24.07
C ASP A 133 -32.38 -27.38 -23.27
N GLY A 134 -32.06 -26.27 -22.59
CA GLY A 134 -33.10 -25.43 -21.96
C GLY A 134 -33.83 -26.08 -20.77
N HIS A 135 -33.24 -27.09 -20.14
CA HIS A 135 -33.76 -27.67 -18.91
C HIS A 135 -33.51 -26.74 -17.71
N HIS A 136 -34.56 -26.02 -17.30
CA HIS A 136 -34.57 -25.28 -16.05
C HIS A 136 -34.52 -26.27 -14.87
N VAL A 137 -33.34 -26.53 -14.30
CA VAL A 137 -33.25 -27.01 -12.92
C VAL A 137 -33.94 -25.94 -12.06
N VAL A 138 -35.10 -26.28 -11.49
CA VAL A 138 -35.86 -25.35 -10.64
C VAL A 138 -35.01 -25.05 -9.41
N PHE A 139 -34.37 -23.89 -9.44
CA PHE A 139 -33.52 -23.41 -8.39
C PHE A 139 -34.40 -22.96 -7.20
N PRO A 140 -34.27 -23.53 -5.99
CA PRO A 140 -35.07 -23.04 -4.87
C PRO A 140 -34.64 -21.62 -4.52
N ASN A 141 -35.63 -20.73 -4.42
CA ASN A 141 -35.43 -19.35 -4.04
C ASN A 141 -34.98 -19.28 -2.58
N PHE A 142 -33.69 -19.12 -2.33
CA PHE A 142 -33.14 -18.88 -0.99
C PHE A 142 -32.68 -17.42 -0.84
N LYS A 143 -32.63 -16.96 0.42
CA LYS A 143 -32.20 -15.61 0.76
C LYS A 143 -30.72 -15.41 0.38
N GLY A 144 -30.45 -14.54 -0.59
CA GLY A 144 -29.09 -14.26 -1.09
C GLY A 144 -28.76 -14.85 -2.47
N ASN A 145 -29.70 -15.51 -3.15
CA ASN A 145 -29.51 -16.05 -4.50
C ASN A 145 -29.17 -14.95 -5.55
N THR A 146 -29.89 -13.83 -5.51
CA THR A 146 -29.61 -12.67 -6.37
C THR A 146 -28.21 -12.12 -6.15
N ASP A 147 -27.78 -12.05 -4.89
CA ASP A 147 -26.47 -11.53 -4.51
C ASP A 147 -25.37 -12.46 -5.01
N LEU A 148 -25.50 -13.78 -4.84
CA LEU A 148 -24.53 -14.75 -5.35
C LEU A 148 -24.42 -14.75 -6.87
N ARG A 149 -25.51 -14.50 -7.62
CA ARG A 149 -25.44 -14.39 -9.09
C ARG A 149 -24.66 -13.15 -9.53
N CYS A 150 -24.89 -12.00 -8.91
CA CYS A 150 -24.12 -10.79 -9.18
C CYS A 150 -22.64 -10.98 -8.82
N LEU A 151 -22.36 -11.62 -7.68
CA LEU A 151 -21.00 -11.89 -7.21
C LEU A 151 -20.27 -12.94 -8.07
N GLU A 152 -20.96 -13.95 -8.62
CA GLU A 152 -20.39 -14.92 -9.56
C GLU A 152 -19.89 -14.24 -10.83
N GLN A 153 -20.71 -13.36 -11.44
CA GLN A 153 -20.31 -12.64 -12.64
C GLN A 153 -19.10 -11.74 -12.39
N ARG A 154 -19.06 -11.11 -11.22
CA ARG A 154 -17.91 -10.30 -10.80
C ARG A 154 -16.67 -11.15 -10.55
N ALA A 155 -16.81 -12.28 -9.86
CA ALA A 155 -15.71 -13.20 -9.59
C ALA A 155 -15.09 -13.78 -10.86
N ALA A 156 -15.91 -14.09 -11.87
CA ALA A 156 -15.45 -14.49 -13.19
C ALA A 156 -14.59 -13.40 -13.83
N ARG A 157 -15.10 -12.16 -13.90
CA ARG A 157 -14.37 -11.02 -14.48
C ARG A 157 -13.02 -10.78 -13.80
N GLU A 158 -12.98 -10.80 -12.46
CA GLU A 158 -11.74 -10.55 -11.70
C GLU A 158 -10.70 -11.67 -11.91
N LEU A 159 -11.11 -12.95 -11.83
CA LEU A 159 -10.17 -14.06 -12.02
C LEU A 159 -9.71 -14.20 -13.47
N ASP A 160 -10.58 -13.90 -14.44
CA ASP A 160 -10.20 -13.87 -15.86
C ASP A 160 -9.21 -12.73 -16.14
N TYR A 161 -9.42 -11.55 -15.54
CA TYR A 161 -8.45 -10.44 -15.57
C TYR A 161 -7.09 -10.86 -15.00
N LEU A 162 -7.07 -11.45 -13.81
CA LEU A 162 -5.82 -11.93 -13.19
C LEU A 162 -5.14 -12.98 -14.08
N SER A 163 -5.89 -13.89 -14.68
CA SER A 163 -5.38 -14.96 -15.56
C SER A 163 -4.79 -14.42 -16.86
N SER A 164 -5.32 -13.31 -17.36
CA SER A 164 -4.75 -12.58 -18.49
C SER A 164 -3.47 -11.82 -18.11
N SER A 165 -3.35 -11.39 -16.85
CA SER A 165 -2.28 -10.51 -16.38
C SER A 165 -1.06 -11.25 -15.83
N PHE A 166 -1.24 -12.46 -15.30
CA PHE A 166 -0.20 -13.23 -14.60
C PHE A 166 -0.14 -14.68 -15.10
N ASP A 167 1.04 -15.29 -15.04
CA ASP A 167 1.24 -16.70 -15.41
C ASP A 167 0.68 -17.65 -14.34
N ASN A 168 0.93 -17.34 -13.07
CA ASN A 168 0.43 -18.09 -11.92
C ASN A 168 -0.55 -17.24 -11.13
N VAL A 169 -1.84 -17.55 -11.25
CA VAL A 169 -2.90 -16.86 -10.50
C VAL A 169 -3.27 -17.65 -9.25
N MET A 170 -3.43 -16.94 -8.15
CA MET A 170 -3.96 -17.47 -6.90
C MET A 170 -5.26 -16.76 -6.56
N VAL A 171 -6.25 -17.49 -6.04
CA VAL A 171 -7.59 -16.93 -5.81
C VAL A 171 -7.58 -15.73 -4.85
N TYR A 172 -6.70 -15.72 -3.84
CA TYR A 172 -6.63 -14.60 -2.88
C TYR A 172 -6.24 -13.25 -3.50
N GLN A 173 -5.62 -13.24 -4.67
CA GLN A 173 -5.30 -11.99 -5.40
C GLN A 173 -6.58 -11.21 -5.77
N ALA A 174 -7.74 -11.87 -5.82
CA ALA A 174 -9.02 -11.22 -6.06
C ALA A 174 -9.67 -10.64 -4.78
N PHE A 175 -9.11 -10.88 -3.58
CA PHE A 175 -9.81 -10.54 -2.33
C PHE A 175 -10.11 -9.05 -2.15
N ASP A 176 -9.24 -8.17 -2.64
CA ASP A 176 -9.44 -6.72 -2.51
C ASP A 176 -10.70 -6.25 -3.22
N ALA A 177 -11.10 -6.90 -4.32
CA ALA A 177 -12.36 -6.62 -4.98
C ALA A 177 -13.57 -6.97 -4.08
N PHE A 178 -13.46 -7.95 -3.18
CA PHE A 178 -14.59 -8.47 -2.40
C PHE A 178 -14.57 -8.08 -0.91
N ASN A 179 -13.69 -7.18 -0.48
CA ASN A 179 -13.49 -6.87 0.95
C ASN A 179 -14.79 -6.42 1.67
N SER A 180 -15.67 -5.69 1.00
CA SER A 180 -16.98 -5.29 1.54
C SER A 180 -18.04 -6.40 1.53
N ASP A 181 -17.84 -7.44 0.73
CA ASP A 181 -18.86 -8.41 0.33
C ASP A 181 -18.68 -9.77 1.00
N PHE A 182 -17.55 -10.03 1.67
CA PHE A 182 -17.27 -11.31 2.30
C PHE A 182 -18.30 -11.76 3.33
N ASP A 183 -18.92 -10.83 4.08
CA ASP A 183 -20.03 -11.17 4.97
C ASP A 183 -21.25 -11.62 4.19
N THR A 184 -21.59 -10.91 3.11
CA THR A 184 -22.68 -11.28 2.19
C THR A 184 -22.41 -12.64 1.56
N ILE A 185 -21.19 -12.89 1.07
CA ILE A 185 -20.77 -14.18 0.52
C ILE A 185 -20.96 -15.29 1.57
N THR A 186 -20.46 -15.08 2.78
CA THR A 186 -20.52 -16.07 3.87
C THR A 186 -21.96 -16.36 4.29
N VAL A 187 -22.78 -15.33 4.44
CA VAL A 187 -24.20 -15.45 4.82
C VAL A 187 -25.00 -16.14 3.71
N SER A 188 -24.77 -15.80 2.44
CA SER A 188 -25.49 -16.38 1.31
C SER A 188 -25.15 -17.86 1.08
N PHE A 189 -23.87 -18.24 1.16
CA PHE A 189 -23.48 -19.66 1.16
C PHE A 189 -23.98 -20.39 2.41
N GLY A 190 -23.95 -19.75 3.58
CA GLY A 190 -24.55 -20.29 4.80
C GLY A 190 -26.05 -20.55 4.65
N SER A 191 -26.80 -19.61 4.06
CA SER A 191 -28.23 -19.78 3.76
C SER A 191 -28.47 -20.91 2.76
N LEU A 192 -27.60 -21.07 1.76
CA LEU A 192 -27.68 -22.18 0.81
C LEU A 192 -27.53 -23.53 1.53
N PHE A 193 -26.47 -23.70 2.33
CA PHE A 193 -26.25 -24.96 3.07
C PHE A 193 -27.32 -25.22 4.14
N GLN A 194 -27.87 -24.17 4.78
CA GLN A 194 -29.01 -24.30 5.69
C GLN A 194 -30.29 -24.77 4.97
N THR A 195 -30.57 -24.23 3.78
CA THR A 195 -31.73 -24.63 2.97
C THR A 195 -31.64 -26.12 2.61
N TYR A 196 -30.43 -26.61 2.34
CA TYR A 196 -30.15 -28.01 2.01
C TYR A 196 -29.56 -28.80 3.19
N CYS A 197 -29.83 -28.43 4.44
CA CYS A 197 -29.19 -29.04 5.61
C CYS A 197 -29.40 -30.56 5.71
N ARG A 198 -30.51 -31.08 5.16
CA ARG A 198 -30.82 -32.52 5.10
C ARG A 198 -30.14 -33.25 3.94
N SER A 199 -29.64 -32.53 2.94
CA SER A 199 -28.93 -33.09 1.79
C SER A 199 -27.87 -32.10 1.26
N PRO A 200 -26.73 -31.94 1.97
CA PRO A 200 -25.66 -31.01 1.57
C PRO A 200 -25.13 -31.27 0.15
N ARG A 201 -25.24 -32.50 -0.34
CA ARG A 201 -24.86 -32.88 -1.70
C ARG A 201 -25.59 -32.06 -2.77
N ARG A 202 -26.90 -31.81 -2.61
CA ARG A 202 -27.69 -31.00 -3.54
C ARG A 202 -27.22 -29.55 -3.62
N ALA A 203 -26.77 -28.97 -2.50
CA ALA A 203 -26.16 -27.65 -2.50
C ALA A 203 -24.85 -27.63 -3.29
N LEU A 204 -24.03 -28.67 -3.19
CA LEU A 204 -22.76 -28.77 -3.91
C LEU A 204 -22.95 -28.96 -5.41
N ASP A 205 -23.96 -29.72 -5.82
CA ASP A 205 -24.29 -29.88 -7.24
C ASP A 205 -24.83 -28.55 -7.82
N ALA A 206 -25.62 -27.80 -7.06
CA ALA A 206 -26.06 -26.45 -7.46
C ALA A 206 -24.88 -25.46 -7.58
N ILE A 207 -23.90 -25.54 -6.69
CA ILE A 207 -22.67 -24.74 -6.76
C ILE A 207 -21.87 -25.08 -8.03
N ASP A 208 -21.74 -26.38 -8.34
CA ASP A 208 -21.01 -26.83 -9.51
C ASP A 208 -21.58 -26.27 -10.82
N CYS A 209 -22.91 -26.18 -10.92
CA CYS A 209 -23.59 -25.67 -12.11
C CYS A 209 -23.60 -24.13 -12.21
N TYR A 210 -23.78 -23.41 -11.10
CA TYR A 210 -24.14 -21.98 -11.15
C TYR A 210 -23.19 -21.01 -10.45
N PHE A 211 -22.43 -21.45 -9.45
CA PHE A 211 -21.63 -20.57 -8.57
C PHE A 211 -20.17 -21.02 -8.46
N GLY A 212 -19.67 -21.67 -9.52
CA GLY A 212 -18.37 -22.33 -9.49
C GLY A 212 -17.20 -21.39 -9.23
N THR A 213 -17.31 -20.11 -9.59
CA THR A 213 -16.22 -19.13 -9.48
C THR A 213 -16.19 -18.44 -8.13
N ILE A 214 -17.32 -17.91 -7.68
CA ILE A 214 -17.46 -17.31 -6.35
C ILE A 214 -17.27 -18.35 -5.25
N PHE A 215 -17.55 -19.63 -5.53
CA PHE A 215 -17.21 -20.74 -4.66
C PHE A 215 -15.70 -20.87 -4.42
N LEU A 216 -14.86 -20.66 -5.43
CA LEU A 216 -13.41 -20.66 -5.24
C LEU A 216 -12.98 -19.57 -4.26
N ILE A 217 -13.51 -18.35 -4.44
CA ILE A 217 -13.23 -17.20 -3.56
C ILE A 217 -13.72 -17.47 -2.14
N TYR A 218 -14.91 -18.05 -1.99
CA TYR A 218 -15.49 -18.40 -0.70
C TYR A 218 -14.63 -19.42 0.07
N VAL A 219 -14.19 -20.49 -0.59
CA VAL A 219 -13.35 -21.53 0.05
C VAL A 219 -11.98 -20.97 0.39
N ALA A 220 -11.35 -20.22 -0.52
CA ALA A 220 -10.06 -19.57 -0.29
C ALA A 220 -10.11 -18.58 0.89
N TYR A 221 -11.12 -17.71 0.94
CA TYR A 221 -11.30 -16.76 2.03
C TYR A 221 -11.54 -17.47 3.37
N SER A 222 -12.38 -18.51 3.34
CA SER A 222 -12.64 -19.36 4.50
C SER A 222 -11.38 -20.08 4.98
N ALA A 223 -10.50 -20.52 4.06
CA ALA A 223 -9.21 -21.11 4.41
C ALA A 223 -8.32 -20.12 5.18
N SER A 224 -8.27 -18.86 4.74
CA SER A 224 -7.52 -17.80 5.41
C SER A 224 -8.10 -17.44 6.80
N LYS A 225 -9.44 -17.49 6.94
CA LYS A 225 -10.17 -17.11 8.15
C LYS A 225 -10.22 -18.19 9.23
N TYR A 226 -10.48 -19.44 8.86
CA TYR A 226 -10.77 -20.53 9.81
C TYR A 226 -9.55 -21.40 10.15
N PHE A 227 -8.42 -21.20 9.47
CA PHE A 227 -7.19 -21.91 9.79
C PHE A 227 -6.48 -21.33 11.01
N ASP A 228 -6.36 -22.14 12.06
CA ASP A 228 -5.75 -21.78 13.35
C ASP A 228 -4.32 -22.29 13.53
N GLY A 229 -3.74 -22.91 12.49
CA GLY A 229 -2.42 -23.54 12.53
C GLY A 229 -2.48 -25.06 12.70
N GLU A 230 -3.58 -25.63 13.22
CA GLU A 230 -3.73 -27.07 13.47
C GLU A 230 -4.84 -27.70 12.63
N ASN A 231 -6.00 -27.04 12.50
CA ASN A 231 -7.18 -27.58 11.82
C ASN A 231 -7.92 -26.52 10.99
N LEU A 232 -7.99 -26.73 9.67
CA LEU A 232 -8.85 -25.91 8.81
C LEU A 232 -10.25 -26.55 8.67
N TRP A 233 -10.28 -27.79 8.17
CA TRP A 233 -11.50 -28.40 7.66
C TRP A 233 -12.53 -28.62 8.76
N GLY A 234 -12.14 -28.98 9.98
CA GLY A 234 -13.09 -29.11 11.10
C GLY A 234 -13.75 -27.77 11.42
N ASN A 235 -12.96 -26.73 11.68
CA ASN A 235 -13.45 -25.39 11.99
C ASN A 235 -14.39 -24.85 10.88
N PHE A 236 -14.02 -25.07 9.62
CA PHE A 236 -14.80 -24.65 8.47
C PHE A 236 -16.13 -25.41 8.35
N PHE A 237 -16.11 -26.75 8.40
CA PHE A 237 -17.32 -27.56 8.24
C PHE A 237 -18.28 -27.42 9.43
N ASP A 238 -17.76 -27.20 10.64
CA ASP A 238 -18.57 -26.88 11.81
C ASP A 238 -19.31 -25.55 11.63
N ALA A 239 -18.66 -24.54 11.04
CA ALA A 239 -19.28 -23.23 10.79
C ALA A 239 -20.41 -23.27 9.75
N ILE A 240 -20.34 -24.14 8.76
CA ILE A 240 -21.39 -24.30 7.72
C ILE A 240 -22.39 -25.42 8.01
N GLY A 241 -22.16 -26.23 9.05
CA GLY A 241 -23.06 -27.29 9.48
C GLY A 241 -23.04 -28.57 8.64
N ILE A 242 -21.91 -28.89 7.98
CA ILE A 242 -21.77 -30.16 7.23
C ILE A 242 -21.02 -31.17 8.09
N SER A 243 -21.74 -32.12 8.70
CA SER A 243 -21.15 -33.17 9.54
C SER A 243 -20.85 -34.48 8.79
N GLU A 244 -21.42 -34.67 7.60
CA GLU A 244 -21.29 -35.92 6.83
C GLU A 244 -19.96 -36.02 6.06
N GLY A 245 -19.14 -37.05 6.35
CA GLY A 245 -17.81 -37.22 5.76
C GLY A 245 -17.78 -37.38 4.23
N ASN A 246 -18.80 -38.00 3.64
CA ASN A 246 -18.91 -38.13 2.17
C ASN A 246 -19.13 -36.77 1.50
N SER A 247 -20.02 -35.96 2.05
CA SER A 247 -20.30 -34.60 1.59
C SER A 247 -19.10 -33.68 1.77
N GLN A 248 -18.37 -33.79 2.90
CA GLN A 248 -17.11 -33.07 3.12
C GLN A 248 -16.03 -33.45 2.10
N SER A 249 -15.92 -34.73 1.75
CA SER A 249 -14.95 -35.20 0.74
C SER A 249 -15.30 -34.66 -0.64
N TYR A 250 -16.58 -34.73 -1.03
CA TYR A 250 -17.05 -34.18 -2.31
C TYR A 250 -16.84 -32.66 -2.41
N PHE A 251 -17.07 -31.91 -1.33
CA PHE A 251 -16.78 -30.49 -1.25
C PHE A 251 -15.33 -30.18 -1.65
N LYS A 252 -14.37 -30.91 -1.03
CA LYS A 252 -12.94 -30.73 -1.28
C LYS A 252 -12.56 -31.09 -2.71
N HIS A 253 -13.13 -32.18 -3.25
CA HIS A 253 -12.96 -32.58 -4.64
C HIS A 253 -13.51 -31.55 -5.62
N LEU A 254 -14.69 -31.00 -5.36
CA LEU A 254 -15.30 -29.97 -6.17
C LEU A 254 -14.41 -28.73 -6.24
N PHE A 255 -13.86 -28.29 -5.11
CA PHE A 255 -12.93 -27.17 -5.04
C PHE A 255 -11.66 -27.42 -5.88
N LEU A 256 -10.98 -28.55 -5.70
CA LEU A 256 -9.80 -28.89 -6.50
C LEU A 256 -10.13 -28.94 -8.00
N ARG A 257 -11.20 -29.65 -8.37
CA ARG A 257 -11.60 -29.80 -9.77
C ARG A 257 -11.90 -28.45 -10.44
N LYS A 258 -12.52 -27.50 -9.71
CA LYS A 258 -12.79 -26.15 -10.24
C LYS A 258 -11.50 -25.33 -10.42
N LEU A 259 -10.49 -25.51 -9.57
CA LEU A 259 -9.16 -24.91 -9.75
C LEU A 259 -8.45 -25.49 -10.98
N GLU A 260 -8.43 -26.82 -11.10
CA GLU A 260 -7.81 -27.54 -12.22
C GLU A 260 -8.46 -27.18 -13.56
N ASN A 261 -9.79 -27.09 -13.60
CA ASN A 261 -10.53 -26.68 -14.82
C ASN A 261 -10.15 -25.27 -15.30
N ARG A 262 -9.65 -24.41 -14.41
CA ARG A 262 -9.15 -23.06 -14.72
C ARG A 262 -7.64 -23.01 -14.94
N GLY A 263 -6.93 -24.13 -14.80
CA GLY A 263 -5.47 -24.17 -14.90
C GLY A 263 -4.75 -23.48 -13.73
N LEU A 264 -5.40 -23.35 -12.57
CA LEU A 264 -4.79 -22.72 -11.39
C LEU A 264 -3.87 -23.72 -10.64
N PRO A 265 -2.80 -23.26 -9.97
CA PRO A 265 -1.84 -24.16 -9.32
C PRO A 265 -2.47 -25.03 -8.22
N VAL A 266 -2.15 -26.34 -8.20
CA VAL A 266 -2.61 -27.29 -7.18
C VAL A 266 -1.47 -28.20 -6.74
N TYR A 267 -1.55 -28.75 -5.52
CA TYR A 267 -0.61 -29.78 -5.08
C TYR A 267 -0.99 -31.16 -5.63
N GLY A 268 -0.01 -31.87 -6.20
CA GLY A 268 -0.21 -33.24 -6.69
C GLY A 268 -0.34 -34.28 -5.56
N GLU A 269 -0.92 -35.45 -5.87
CA GLU A 269 -1.01 -36.56 -4.90
C GLU A 269 0.35 -37.09 -4.47
N GLU A 270 1.35 -37.02 -5.35
CA GLU A 270 2.73 -37.44 -5.09
C GLU A 270 3.56 -36.38 -4.36
N GLU A 271 3.11 -35.12 -4.34
CA GLU A 271 3.84 -33.98 -3.80
C GLU A 271 3.56 -33.74 -2.31
N GLU A 272 2.29 -33.83 -1.88
CA GLU A 272 1.90 -33.56 -0.50
C GLU A 272 0.69 -34.40 -0.05
N THR A 273 0.87 -35.12 1.06
CA THR A 273 -0.14 -36.03 1.63
C THR A 273 -1.43 -35.31 2.05
N GLN A 274 -1.33 -34.01 2.36
CA GLN A 274 -2.45 -33.15 2.72
C GLN A 274 -2.86 -32.20 1.58
N ARG A 275 -2.84 -32.66 0.32
CA ARG A 275 -3.07 -31.83 -0.88
C ARG A 275 -4.27 -30.87 -0.81
N TYR A 276 -5.41 -31.30 -0.26
CA TYR A 276 -6.61 -30.46 -0.16
C TYR A 276 -6.40 -29.27 0.78
N LEU A 277 -5.76 -29.53 1.93
CA LEU A 277 -5.44 -28.50 2.91
C LEU A 277 -4.41 -27.52 2.32
N CYS A 278 -3.30 -28.03 1.80
CA CYS A 278 -2.22 -27.20 1.26
C CYS A 278 -2.67 -26.38 0.05
N THR A 279 -3.53 -26.94 -0.82
CA THR A 279 -4.10 -26.21 -1.95
C THR A 279 -5.08 -25.13 -1.51
N ALA A 280 -5.95 -25.42 -0.52
CA ALA A 280 -6.85 -24.40 0.02
C ALA A 280 -6.09 -23.25 0.70
N LEU A 281 -5.00 -23.55 1.41
CA LEU A 281 -4.14 -22.53 2.01
C LEU A 281 -3.34 -21.74 0.96
N LEU A 282 -2.83 -22.39 -0.09
CA LEU A 282 -2.16 -21.72 -1.21
C LEU A 282 -3.08 -20.67 -1.86
N HIS A 283 -4.33 -21.07 -2.15
CA HIS A 283 -5.32 -20.18 -2.76
C HIS A 283 -5.95 -19.19 -1.78
N GLY A 284 -5.97 -19.49 -0.49
CA GLY A 284 -6.36 -18.56 0.57
C GLY A 284 -5.28 -17.54 0.93
N GLY A 285 -4.07 -17.70 0.38
CA GLY A 285 -2.91 -16.92 0.74
C GLY A 285 -2.40 -17.21 2.14
N LEU A 286 -1.47 -16.38 2.61
CA LEU A 286 -0.97 -16.49 3.98
C LEU A 286 -2.08 -16.13 4.98
N SER A 287 -2.42 -17.09 5.85
CA SER A 287 -3.40 -16.89 6.93
C SER A 287 -2.89 -15.90 7.98
N GLU A 288 -3.80 -15.40 8.83
CA GLU A 288 -3.44 -14.54 9.96
C GLU A 288 -2.38 -15.19 10.89
N TRP A 289 -2.47 -16.52 11.08
CA TRP A 289 -1.46 -17.29 11.82
C TRP A 289 -0.09 -17.29 11.12
N SER A 290 -0.07 -17.51 9.80
CA SER A 290 1.16 -17.52 9.00
C SER A 290 1.82 -16.15 9.00
N TRP A 291 1.01 -15.08 8.91
CA TRP A 291 1.48 -13.71 9.04
C TRP A 291 2.01 -13.39 10.44
N THR A 292 1.36 -13.89 11.49
CA THR A 292 1.84 -13.69 12.87
C THR A 292 3.24 -14.29 13.05
N ASP A 293 3.45 -15.49 12.50
CA ASP A 293 4.76 -16.15 12.46
C ASP A 293 5.80 -15.33 11.69
N LEU A 294 5.45 -14.82 10.49
CA LEU A 294 6.34 -13.99 9.69
C LEU A 294 6.68 -12.66 10.36
N TRP A 295 5.72 -11.98 10.98
CA TRP A 295 5.95 -10.74 11.70
C TRP A 295 6.89 -10.96 12.89
N GLU A 296 6.68 -12.03 13.66
CA GLU A 296 7.42 -12.32 14.89
C GLU A 296 8.84 -12.82 14.60
N ASN A 297 8.99 -13.80 13.71
CA ASN A 297 10.25 -14.55 13.52
C ASN A 297 11.10 -14.06 12.35
N SER A 298 10.49 -13.43 11.35
CA SER A 298 11.17 -13.08 10.10
C SER A 298 11.30 -11.56 9.89
N ILE A 299 10.18 -10.86 9.72
CA ILE A 299 10.14 -9.50 9.15
C ILE A 299 10.55 -8.43 10.18
N MET A 300 9.96 -8.42 11.38
CA MET A 300 10.33 -7.43 12.41
C MET A 300 11.77 -7.59 12.90
N PRO A 301 12.31 -8.81 13.12
CA PRO A 301 13.73 -9.01 13.41
C PRO A 301 14.65 -8.48 12.30
N LEU A 302 14.34 -8.76 11.04
CA LEU A 302 15.12 -8.31 9.88
C LEU A 302 15.22 -6.77 9.82
N VAL A 303 14.11 -6.07 10.06
CA VAL A 303 14.05 -4.60 10.12
C VAL A 303 14.85 -4.05 11.30
N ARG A 304 14.83 -4.72 12.47
CA ARG A 304 15.59 -4.29 13.65
C ARG A 304 17.09 -4.38 13.44
N ASP A 305 17.57 -5.46 12.83
CA ASP A 305 19.00 -5.73 12.65
C ASP A 305 19.65 -4.88 11.54
N ARG A 306 18.92 -4.56 10.45
CA ARG A 306 19.47 -3.80 9.31
C ARG A 306 19.18 -2.30 9.32
N GLY A 307 18.27 -1.83 10.16
CA GLY A 307 17.92 -0.41 10.22
C GLY A 307 18.98 0.47 10.88
N GLY A 308 20.17 0.57 10.27
CA GLY A 308 21.07 1.71 10.44
C GLY A 308 20.45 2.96 9.83
N TYR A 309 20.70 4.12 10.44
CA TYR A 309 20.12 5.40 10.04
C TYR A 309 20.60 5.81 8.65
N SER A 310 19.68 5.83 7.68
CA SER A 310 19.80 6.67 6.49
C SER A 310 18.76 7.76 6.62
N LEU A 311 19.18 9.02 6.40
CA LEU A 311 18.29 10.18 6.39
C LEU A 311 17.32 10.20 5.18
N SER A 312 17.35 9.17 4.33
CA SER A 312 16.36 8.94 3.26
C SER A 312 15.35 7.87 3.66
N GLY A 313 14.72 8.01 4.83
CA GLY A 313 13.80 7.01 5.40
C GLY A 313 12.58 6.67 4.53
N LEU A 314 12.39 7.37 3.41
CA LEU A 314 11.32 7.16 2.43
C LEU A 314 11.73 6.36 1.18
N LEU A 315 13.03 6.12 0.95
CA LEU A 315 13.47 5.14 -0.04
C LEU A 315 14.24 4.05 0.69
N PRO A 316 13.64 2.85 0.85
CA PRO A 316 14.37 1.79 1.49
C PRO A 316 15.64 1.58 0.64
N SER A 317 16.80 1.46 1.29
CA SER A 317 17.80 0.49 0.85
C SER A 317 17.14 -0.88 0.97
N GLY A 318 16.15 -1.09 0.09
CA GLY A 318 15.16 -2.14 0.19
C GLY A 318 15.88 -3.42 -0.09
N LEU A 319 15.83 -4.30 0.89
CA LEU A 319 15.96 -5.71 0.57
C LEU A 319 14.92 -6.00 -0.50
N SER A 320 15.37 -6.60 -1.60
CA SER A 320 14.41 -7.06 -2.59
C SER A 320 13.51 -8.14 -1.96
N GLY A 321 12.30 -8.28 -2.47
CA GLY A 321 11.33 -9.24 -1.98
C GLY A 321 11.87 -10.66 -2.02
N ARG A 322 12.67 -10.94 -3.05
CA ARG A 322 13.39 -12.21 -3.23
C ARG A 322 14.56 -12.38 -2.26
N GLU A 323 15.28 -11.31 -1.88
CA GLU A 323 16.29 -11.38 -0.81
C GLU A 323 15.66 -11.66 0.55
N ILE A 324 14.48 -11.10 0.83
CA ILE A 324 13.71 -11.40 2.03
C ILE A 324 13.25 -12.85 2.00
N LEU A 325 12.68 -13.29 0.88
CA LEU A 325 12.23 -14.65 0.64
C LEU A 325 13.36 -15.67 0.83
N ALA A 326 14.55 -15.40 0.28
CA ALA A 326 15.73 -16.27 0.43
C ALA A 326 16.12 -16.44 1.90
N LYS A 327 16.06 -15.37 2.71
CA LYS A 327 16.34 -15.45 4.16
C LYS A 327 15.28 -16.19 4.95
N ILE A 328 14.02 -16.09 4.53
CA ILE A 328 12.89 -16.80 5.15
C ILE A 328 12.95 -18.30 4.85
N ASN A 329 13.37 -18.67 3.63
CA ASN A 329 13.45 -20.05 3.17
C ASN A 329 14.71 -20.79 3.63
N GLN A 330 15.70 -20.09 4.19
CA GLN A 330 16.89 -20.74 4.75
C GLN A 330 16.52 -21.69 5.91
N PRO A 331 16.77 -23.02 5.78
CA PRO A 331 16.45 -23.96 6.85
C PRO A 331 17.31 -23.64 8.08
N ASN A 332 16.66 -23.47 9.24
CA ASN A 332 17.28 -23.08 10.52
C ASN A 332 18.00 -21.71 10.48
N GLY A 333 17.67 -20.84 9.53
CA GLY A 333 18.19 -19.47 9.46
C GLY A 333 17.65 -18.58 10.59
N ARG A 334 18.37 -17.51 10.94
CA ARG A 334 17.95 -16.56 12.00
C ARG A 334 16.56 -15.95 11.75
N TYR A 335 16.16 -15.82 10.49
CA TYR A 335 14.89 -15.23 10.05
C TYR A 335 13.93 -16.25 9.44
N SER A 336 14.17 -17.55 9.64
CA SER A 336 13.36 -18.60 9.02
C SER A 336 11.94 -18.62 9.58
N ALA A 337 10.94 -18.72 8.70
CA ALA A 337 9.57 -18.98 9.11
C ALA A 337 9.40 -20.44 9.59
N LYS A 338 8.30 -20.73 10.29
CA LYS A 338 7.94 -22.11 10.65
C LYS A 338 7.71 -22.95 9.40
N GLU A 339 7.94 -24.26 9.52
CA GLU A 339 7.94 -25.20 8.40
C GLU A 339 6.67 -25.16 7.54
N ARG A 340 5.48 -25.08 8.15
CA ARG A 340 4.21 -24.98 7.42
C ARG A 340 4.09 -23.69 6.62
N THR A 341 4.48 -22.55 7.19
CA THR A 341 4.50 -21.25 6.51
C THR A 341 5.48 -21.28 5.34
N ARG A 342 6.68 -21.83 5.55
CA ARG A 342 7.73 -21.97 4.53
C ARG A 342 7.26 -22.82 3.34
N LYS A 343 6.62 -23.98 3.58
CA LYS A 343 6.08 -24.83 2.51
C LYS A 343 5.07 -24.12 1.61
N THR A 344 4.14 -23.35 2.20
CA THR A 344 3.17 -22.57 1.43
C THR A 344 3.85 -21.49 0.60
N ILE A 345 4.87 -20.85 1.16
CA ILE A 345 5.67 -19.82 0.50
C ILE A 345 6.48 -20.38 -0.67
N GLU A 346 7.07 -21.58 -0.52
CA GLU A 346 7.91 -22.22 -1.55
C GLU A 346 7.14 -22.61 -2.81
N LYS A 347 5.85 -22.94 -2.70
CA LYS A 347 5.01 -23.31 -3.84
C LYS A 347 4.44 -22.11 -4.60
N ALA A 348 4.33 -20.96 -3.94
CA ALA A 348 3.78 -19.77 -4.55
C ALA A 348 4.80 -19.09 -5.47
N ASP A 349 4.32 -18.26 -6.39
CA ASP A 349 5.17 -17.55 -7.32
C ASP A 349 6.15 -16.62 -6.58
N ALA A 350 7.44 -16.81 -6.80
CA ALA A 350 8.49 -16.06 -6.11
C ALA A 350 8.51 -14.57 -6.50
N GLY A 351 8.01 -14.21 -7.68
CA GLY A 351 7.80 -12.82 -8.08
C GLY A 351 6.73 -12.17 -7.22
N TYR A 352 5.57 -12.81 -7.12
CA TYR A 352 4.44 -12.31 -6.33
C TYR A 352 4.74 -12.27 -4.83
N ILE A 353 5.16 -13.40 -4.22
CA ILE A 353 5.44 -13.42 -2.78
C ILE A 353 6.59 -12.49 -2.43
N GLY A 354 7.58 -12.36 -3.32
CA GLY A 354 8.63 -11.36 -3.17
C GLY A 354 8.04 -9.96 -2.99
N ALA A 355 7.17 -9.51 -3.91
CA ALA A 355 6.52 -8.20 -3.82
C ALA A 355 5.75 -8.01 -2.49
N VAL A 356 4.96 -9.00 -2.08
CA VAL A 356 4.21 -8.97 -0.82
C VAL A 356 5.12 -8.89 0.41
N LEU A 357 6.25 -9.61 0.42
CA LEU A 357 7.24 -9.53 1.50
C LEU A 357 7.98 -8.18 1.53
N GLU A 358 8.20 -7.60 0.35
CA GLU A 358 8.74 -6.24 0.20
C GLU A 358 7.81 -5.21 0.84
N ASP A 359 6.52 -5.29 0.57
CA ASP A 359 5.50 -4.42 1.18
C ASP A 359 5.38 -4.65 2.68
N ALA A 360 5.44 -5.91 3.12
CA ALA A 360 5.48 -6.24 4.54
C ALA A 360 6.69 -5.60 5.24
N PHE A 361 7.85 -5.61 4.58
CA PHE A 361 9.05 -4.94 5.06
C PHE A 361 8.90 -3.41 5.08
N ARG A 362 8.23 -2.80 4.10
CA ARG A 362 7.90 -1.37 4.10
C ARG A 362 6.99 -1.01 5.29
N VAL A 363 5.93 -1.77 5.51
CA VAL A 363 5.02 -1.58 6.66
C VAL A 363 5.78 -1.74 7.98
N ALA A 364 6.64 -2.75 8.13
CA ALA A 364 7.44 -2.91 9.34
C ALA A 364 8.41 -1.73 9.60
N ASN A 365 8.95 -1.12 8.54
CA ASN A 365 9.73 0.12 8.67
C ASN A 365 8.86 1.31 9.11
N GLN A 366 7.63 1.45 8.60
CA GLN A 366 6.67 2.45 9.08
C GLN A 366 6.34 2.23 10.56
N VAL A 367 6.09 0.99 10.98
CA VAL A 367 5.86 0.64 12.40
C VAL A 367 7.06 1.06 13.24
N ARG A 368 8.29 0.82 12.78
CA ARG A 368 9.52 1.19 13.50
C ARG A 368 9.66 2.70 13.65
N SER A 369 9.35 3.48 12.61
CA SER A 369 9.38 4.94 12.66
C SER A 369 8.28 5.49 13.57
N SER A 370 7.04 5.00 13.44
CA SER A 370 5.90 5.41 14.27
C SER A 370 6.03 4.98 15.74
N CYS A 371 6.75 3.89 16.05
CA CYS A 371 7.05 3.48 17.43
C CYS A 371 7.83 4.55 18.21
N LYS A 372 8.61 5.41 17.53
CA LYS A 372 9.36 6.51 18.15
C LYS A 372 8.46 7.69 18.55
N SER A 373 7.27 7.81 17.95
CA SER A 373 6.30 8.85 18.27
C SER A 373 5.57 8.54 19.58
N ALA A 374 5.28 9.59 20.36
CA ALA A 374 4.49 9.52 21.59
C ALA A 374 2.97 9.44 21.34
N LYS A 375 2.52 9.50 20.08
CA LYS A 375 1.09 9.48 19.71
C LYS A 375 0.42 8.15 20.09
N LYS A 376 -0.85 8.24 20.48
CA LYS A 376 -1.68 7.13 21.02
C LYS A 376 -2.15 6.17 19.92
N SER A 377 -2.31 6.65 18.69
CA SER A 377 -2.71 5.87 17.51
C SER A 377 -1.59 5.80 16.49
N MET A 378 -1.61 4.74 15.68
CA MET A 378 -0.71 4.52 14.55
C MET A 378 -1.57 4.39 13.30
N PHE A 379 -1.26 5.16 12.26
CA PHE A 379 -1.93 5.10 10.97
C PHE A 379 -0.93 4.77 9.88
N LEU A 380 -1.15 3.65 9.19
CA LEU A 380 -0.20 3.07 8.24
C LEU A 380 -0.78 2.98 6.84
N SER A 381 0.07 3.02 5.82
CA SER A 381 -0.29 2.51 4.50
C SER A 381 -0.03 1.00 4.50
N ALA A 382 -1.05 0.20 4.21
CA ALA A 382 -0.94 -1.25 4.10
C ALA A 382 -0.26 -1.69 2.78
N TYR A 383 -0.03 -0.76 1.85
CA TYR A 383 0.36 -1.07 0.47
C TYR A 383 -0.60 -2.11 -0.15
N ASP A 384 -0.06 -3.17 -0.77
CA ASP A 384 -0.82 -4.29 -1.32
C ASP A 384 -0.88 -5.48 -0.33
N LEU A 385 -0.67 -5.26 0.98
CA LEU A 385 -0.80 -6.32 1.97
C LEU A 385 -2.26 -6.70 2.23
N PRO A 386 -2.55 -8.01 2.34
CA PRO A 386 -3.89 -8.47 2.65
C PRO A 386 -4.29 -8.09 4.08
N ASP A 387 -5.59 -7.93 4.32
CA ASP A 387 -6.14 -7.56 5.63
C ASP A 387 -5.69 -8.53 6.75
N ALA A 388 -5.55 -9.82 6.43
CA ALA A 388 -5.01 -10.83 7.36
C ALA A 388 -3.60 -10.50 7.86
N ALA A 389 -2.74 -9.92 7.03
CA ALA A 389 -1.40 -9.47 7.42
C ALA A 389 -1.46 -8.35 8.43
N MET A 390 -2.33 -7.37 8.19
CA MET A 390 -2.48 -6.18 9.04
C MET A 390 -3.17 -6.50 10.37
N ARG A 391 -4.14 -7.43 10.38
CA ARG A 391 -4.72 -7.98 11.61
C ARG A 391 -3.69 -8.74 12.44
N ALA A 392 -2.87 -9.59 11.81
CA ALA A 392 -1.76 -10.28 12.48
C ALA A 392 -0.75 -9.30 13.08
N LEU A 393 -0.42 -8.22 12.36
CA LEU A 393 0.44 -7.15 12.85
C LEU A 393 -0.16 -6.46 14.08
N ARG A 394 -1.47 -6.21 14.08
CA ARG A 394 -2.19 -5.66 15.25
C ARG A 394 -2.05 -6.59 16.45
N LEU A 395 -2.23 -7.90 16.29
CA LEU A 395 -2.06 -8.89 17.37
C LEU A 395 -0.62 -8.94 17.90
N TYR A 396 0.37 -8.83 17.00
CA TYR A 396 1.77 -8.73 17.37
C TYR A 396 2.05 -7.48 18.21
N LEU A 397 1.53 -6.32 17.81
CA LEU A 397 1.74 -5.04 18.50
C LEU A 397 1.06 -4.96 19.87
N THR A 398 -0.13 -5.54 20.02
CA THR A 398 -0.85 -5.59 21.31
C THR A 398 -0.31 -6.66 22.27
N GLY A 399 0.62 -7.51 21.82
CA GLY A 399 1.19 -8.59 22.62
C GLY A 399 0.18 -9.71 22.92
N GLN A 400 -0.92 -9.79 22.19
CA GLN A 400 -1.94 -10.83 22.34
C GLN A 400 -1.55 -12.15 21.64
N ALA A 401 -0.63 -12.11 20.67
CA ALA A 401 -0.14 -13.27 19.94
C ALA A 401 0.37 -14.41 20.86
N GLY A 402 1.00 -14.08 21.99
CA GLY A 402 1.52 -15.06 22.95
C GLY A 402 0.54 -15.56 24.02
N ARG A 403 -0.66 -14.97 24.15
CA ARG A 403 -1.63 -15.34 25.20
C ARG A 403 -2.59 -16.45 24.78
N GLN A 404 -2.95 -16.54 23.50
CA GLN A 404 -3.92 -17.54 23.02
C GLN A 404 -3.39 -18.99 23.05
N GLN A 405 -2.07 -19.21 23.00
CA GLN A 405 -1.47 -20.55 23.15
C GLN A 405 -1.26 -20.97 24.63
N ALA A 406 -1.18 -20.02 25.57
CA ALA A 406 -0.93 -20.33 26.98
C ALA A 406 -2.20 -20.72 27.76
N ASP A 407 -3.38 -20.27 27.32
CA ASP A 407 -4.63 -20.43 28.06
C ASP A 407 -5.27 -21.83 27.98
N LYS A 408 -4.75 -22.74 27.14
CA LYS A 408 -5.19 -24.15 27.13
C LYS A 408 -4.35 -25.08 28.01
N GLY A 409 -3.28 -24.60 28.65
CA GLY A 409 -2.27 -25.51 29.21
C GLY A 409 -1.81 -25.32 30.66
N ARG A 410 -1.92 -24.15 31.30
CA ARG A 410 -1.30 -23.96 32.63
C ARG A 410 -2.16 -23.15 33.60
N LYS A 411 -2.67 -23.86 34.61
CA LYS A 411 -3.12 -23.26 35.87
C LYS A 411 -1.99 -22.45 36.50
N ALA A 412 -2.35 -21.22 36.85
CA ALA A 412 -1.72 -20.28 37.78
C ALA A 412 -0.44 -20.76 38.49
N ASN A 413 0.70 -20.16 38.14
CA ASN A 413 1.65 -19.56 39.09
C ASN A 413 2.87 -19.04 38.33
N ASN A 414 2.94 -17.72 38.16
CA ASN A 414 4.14 -16.94 38.46
C ASN A 414 3.89 -15.47 38.14
N GLN A 415 3.93 -14.64 39.19
CA GLN A 415 4.10 -13.20 39.10
C GLN A 415 5.51 -12.91 38.59
N SER A 416 5.67 -12.66 37.29
CA SER A 416 6.85 -11.99 36.76
C SER A 416 6.64 -10.48 36.82
N VAL A 417 7.28 -9.85 37.79
CA VAL A 417 7.55 -8.42 37.88
C VAL A 417 8.31 -8.00 36.63
N GLY A 418 7.71 -7.19 35.77
CA GLY A 418 8.36 -6.69 34.56
C GLY A 418 7.41 -6.27 33.43
N SER A 419 6.33 -5.54 33.71
CA SER A 419 5.51 -4.93 32.67
C SER A 419 5.29 -3.45 32.97
N SER A 420 6.25 -2.61 32.59
CA SER A 420 5.94 -1.19 32.39
C SER A 420 4.95 -1.09 31.23
N LEU A 421 3.67 -0.93 31.56
CA LEU A 421 2.60 -0.33 30.75
C LEU A 421 2.93 -0.19 29.25
N LYS A 422 2.87 -1.28 28.47
CA LYS A 422 2.70 -1.18 27.02
C LYS A 422 1.31 -0.60 26.79
N LYS A 423 1.21 0.73 26.71
CA LYS A 423 -0.04 1.42 26.36
C LYS A 423 -0.57 0.80 25.06
N GLU A 424 -1.81 0.33 25.09
CA GLU A 424 -2.52 -0.14 23.89
C GLU A 424 -2.52 0.99 22.87
N ARG A 425 -1.72 0.83 21.81
CA ARG A 425 -1.75 1.74 20.66
C ARG A 425 -2.82 1.25 19.70
N GLU A 426 -3.68 2.16 19.28
CA GLU A 426 -4.74 1.84 18.32
C GLU A 426 -4.17 1.89 16.90
N LEU A 427 -4.24 0.78 16.15
CA LEU A 427 -3.75 0.69 14.77
C LEU A 427 -4.91 0.90 13.78
N ALA A 428 -4.73 1.85 12.87
CA ALA A 428 -5.52 1.97 11.63
C ALA A 428 -4.61 1.89 10.41
N TYR A 429 -5.17 1.48 9.29
CA TYR A 429 -4.46 1.43 8.02
C TYR A 429 -5.40 1.63 6.84
N LEU A 430 -4.85 2.09 5.72
CA LEU A 430 -5.51 2.13 4.42
C LEU A 430 -4.62 1.45 3.37
N PRO A 431 -5.19 0.82 2.34
CA PRO A 431 -4.41 0.30 1.21
C PRO A 431 -3.70 1.43 0.45
N MET A 432 -2.76 1.06 -0.42
CA MET A 432 -2.22 2.01 -1.40
C MET A 432 -3.35 2.56 -2.26
N ALA A 433 -3.29 3.85 -2.57
CA ALA A 433 -4.20 4.46 -3.52
C ALA A 433 -3.95 3.88 -4.91
N GLN A 434 -5.01 3.73 -5.70
CA GLN A 434 -4.89 3.39 -7.11
C GLN A 434 -5.03 4.65 -7.95
N ILE A 435 -4.03 4.95 -8.78
CA ILE A 435 -4.18 5.97 -9.82
C ILE A 435 -4.81 5.32 -11.04
N GLN A 436 -5.95 5.85 -11.48
CA GLN A 436 -6.71 5.36 -12.62
C GLN A 436 -6.81 6.42 -13.71
N LEU A 437 -6.71 5.99 -14.97
CA LEU A 437 -6.93 6.84 -16.14
C LEU A 437 -8.34 6.59 -16.67
N ASP A 438 -9.21 7.57 -16.52
CA ASP A 438 -10.54 7.53 -17.12
C ASP A 438 -10.45 7.99 -18.58
N LEU A 439 -10.37 7.03 -19.49
CA LEU A 439 -10.32 7.28 -20.94
C LEU A 439 -11.59 7.98 -21.47
N MET A 440 -12.75 7.73 -20.86
CA MET A 440 -14.03 8.27 -21.29
C MET A 440 -14.21 9.72 -20.83
N GLY A 441 -13.89 10.00 -19.57
CA GLY A 441 -14.01 11.32 -18.97
C GLY A 441 -12.80 12.22 -19.19
N GLY A 442 -11.68 11.68 -19.69
CA GLY A 442 -10.43 12.42 -19.91
C GLY A 442 -9.80 12.92 -18.62
N LYS A 443 -9.81 12.10 -17.56
CA LYS A 443 -9.34 12.49 -16.22
C LYS A 443 -8.41 11.47 -15.62
N LEU A 444 -7.45 11.96 -14.85
CA LEU A 444 -6.65 11.15 -13.94
C LEU A 444 -7.35 11.14 -12.57
N LEU A 445 -7.54 9.97 -11.97
CA LEU A 445 -8.27 9.80 -10.72
C LEU A 445 -7.39 9.08 -9.69
N LEU A 446 -7.37 9.57 -8.46
CA LEU A 446 -6.82 8.88 -7.30
C LEU A 446 -7.96 8.20 -6.54
N VAL A 447 -7.91 6.88 -6.42
CA VAL A 447 -9.03 6.07 -5.96
C VAL A 447 -8.64 5.23 -4.74
N TRP A 448 -9.49 5.27 -3.70
CA TRP A 448 -9.52 4.24 -2.67
C TRP A 448 -10.87 3.55 -2.64
N ASN A 449 -10.84 2.23 -2.62
CA ASN A 449 -12.04 1.42 -2.45
C ASN A 449 -12.59 1.56 -1.03
N LYS A 450 -13.90 1.35 -0.87
CA LYS A 450 -14.61 1.35 0.40
C LYS A 450 -13.93 0.44 1.43
N GLN A 451 -13.69 0.95 2.64
CA GLN A 451 -12.98 0.23 3.71
C GLN A 451 -13.83 0.12 4.99
N ARG A 452 -13.53 -0.92 5.79
CA ARG A 452 -14.18 -1.19 7.08
C ARG A 452 -13.20 -0.95 8.23
N PHE A 453 -13.67 -0.29 9.28
CA PHE A 453 -12.87 0.04 10.47
C PHE A 453 -13.59 -0.33 11.78
N PRO A 454 -12.86 -0.51 12.90
CA PRO A 454 -13.47 -0.73 14.21
C PRO A 454 -14.35 0.44 14.68
N LEU A 455 -15.31 0.17 15.57
CA LEU A 455 -16.21 1.18 16.14
C LEU A 455 -15.52 2.37 16.83
N SER A 456 -14.30 2.18 17.30
CA SER A 456 -13.50 3.23 17.94
C SER A 456 -13.17 4.42 17.01
N PHE A 457 -13.43 4.30 15.71
CA PHE A 457 -13.21 5.36 14.71
C PHE A 457 -14.45 6.22 14.41
N ALA A 458 -15.62 5.98 15.03
CA ALA A 458 -16.88 6.64 14.68
C ALA A 458 -16.89 8.18 14.75
N ASN A 459 -16.05 8.79 15.59
CA ASN A 459 -15.96 10.26 15.75
C ASN A 459 -14.71 10.85 15.10
N ARG A 460 -14.13 10.14 14.14
CA ARG A 460 -12.94 10.57 13.41
C ARG A 460 -13.29 10.90 11.96
N ARG A 461 -12.36 11.55 11.28
CA ARG A 461 -12.42 11.75 9.83
C ARG A 461 -11.05 11.56 9.20
N VAL A 462 -11.03 11.43 7.89
CA VAL A 462 -9.82 11.28 7.09
C VAL A 462 -9.73 12.45 6.12
N ASP A 463 -8.65 13.21 6.21
CA ASP A 463 -8.35 14.33 5.30
C ASP A 463 -7.29 13.86 4.28
N TYR A 464 -7.58 14.02 2.99
CA TYR A 464 -6.72 13.60 1.87
C TYR A 464 -6.02 14.81 1.27
N TYR A 465 -4.69 14.83 1.40
CA TYR A 465 -3.84 15.85 0.83
C TYR A 465 -3.07 15.31 -0.36
N VAL A 466 -2.99 16.08 -1.45
CA VAL A 466 -2.11 15.79 -2.58
C VAL A 466 -1.23 17.00 -2.82
N ASN A 467 0.08 16.79 -2.83
CA ASN A 467 1.11 17.83 -2.94
C ASN A 467 0.88 18.98 -1.92
N GLY A 468 0.51 18.60 -0.69
CA GLY A 468 0.24 19.47 0.45
C GLY A 468 -1.09 20.23 0.43
N LYS A 469 -1.92 20.09 -0.62
CA LYS A 469 -3.28 20.68 -0.67
C LYS A 469 -4.32 19.65 -0.25
N CYS A 470 -5.19 20.01 0.72
CA CYS A 470 -6.34 19.17 1.07
C CYS A 470 -7.33 19.19 -0.10
N LEU A 471 -7.59 18.03 -0.70
CA LEU A 471 -8.51 17.90 -1.82
C LEU A 471 -9.87 17.33 -1.39
N GLU A 472 -9.90 16.44 -0.40
CA GLU A 472 -11.12 15.77 0.04
C GLU A 472 -11.09 15.45 1.55
N THR A 473 -12.25 15.45 2.20
CA THR A 473 -12.41 15.08 3.62
C THR A 473 -13.59 14.12 3.77
N LEU A 474 -13.35 12.94 4.34
CA LEU A 474 -14.40 11.93 4.57
C LEU A 474 -14.57 11.59 6.04
N HIS A 475 -15.84 11.46 6.45
CA HIS A 475 -16.21 11.04 7.79
C HIS A 475 -16.54 9.54 7.81
N PHE A 476 -16.26 8.88 8.94
CA PHE A 476 -16.66 7.49 9.11
C PHE A 476 -18.18 7.37 9.30
N GLU A 477 -18.81 6.53 8.48
CA GLU A 477 -20.24 6.23 8.59
C GLU A 477 -20.46 5.10 9.61
N TYR A 478 -21.32 5.33 10.58
CA TYR A 478 -21.64 4.33 11.60
C TYR A 478 -22.47 3.17 11.04
N ARG A 479 -22.07 1.93 11.40
CA ARG A 479 -22.84 0.71 11.19
C ARG A 479 -22.89 -0.12 12.49
N PRO A 480 -23.83 -1.07 12.63
CA PRO A 480 -23.80 -1.98 13.77
C PRO A 480 -22.48 -2.78 13.78
N ASN A 481 -21.70 -2.66 14.87
CA ASN A 481 -20.42 -3.34 15.13
C ASN A 481 -19.16 -2.84 14.39
N TYR A 482 -19.27 -1.90 13.45
CA TYR A 482 -18.11 -1.33 12.73
C TYR A 482 -18.43 0.05 12.14
N VAL A 483 -17.44 0.73 11.59
CA VAL A 483 -17.64 1.97 10.81
C VAL A 483 -17.11 1.80 9.39
N LEU A 484 -17.70 2.52 8.45
CA LEU A 484 -17.33 2.49 7.04
C LEU A 484 -16.66 3.80 6.66
N LEU A 485 -15.58 3.68 5.89
CA LEU A 485 -15.05 4.78 5.11
C LEU A 485 -15.46 4.53 3.66
N ASP A 486 -16.23 5.46 3.08
CA ASP A 486 -16.77 5.25 1.74
C ASP A 486 -15.68 5.34 0.66
N ARG A 487 -15.99 4.85 -0.54
CA ARG A 487 -15.09 4.99 -1.70
C ARG A 487 -14.82 6.47 -1.96
N VAL A 488 -13.56 6.80 -2.23
CA VAL A 488 -13.13 8.15 -2.59
C VAL A 488 -12.50 8.16 -3.97
N GLU A 489 -12.84 9.18 -4.76
CA GLU A 489 -12.29 9.43 -6.09
C GLU A 489 -11.91 10.90 -6.16
N ILE A 490 -10.60 11.17 -6.25
CA ILE A 490 -10.07 12.54 -6.29
C ILE A 490 -9.51 12.80 -7.69
N PRO A 491 -10.04 13.78 -8.44
CA PRO A 491 -9.48 14.15 -9.73
C PRO A 491 -8.11 14.80 -9.55
N LEU A 492 -7.15 14.37 -10.38
CA LEU A 492 -5.77 14.85 -10.40
C LEU A 492 -5.47 15.58 -11.70
N GLU A 493 -4.66 16.63 -11.60
CA GLU A 493 -3.97 17.20 -12.75
C GLU A 493 -2.64 16.45 -12.95
N PRO A 494 -2.27 16.04 -14.18
CA PRO A 494 -1.01 15.37 -14.44
C PRO A 494 0.22 16.19 -13.95
N GLN A 495 1.06 15.57 -13.13
CA GLN A 495 2.30 16.14 -12.59
C GLN A 495 3.39 15.08 -12.59
N ASP A 496 4.64 15.45 -12.29
CA ASP A 496 5.76 14.48 -12.32
C ASP A 496 5.75 13.52 -11.13
N ILE A 497 5.28 14.01 -9.99
CA ILE A 497 5.21 13.29 -8.73
C ILE A 497 3.93 13.70 -8.00
N PHE A 498 3.22 12.71 -7.48
CA PHE A 498 2.10 12.88 -6.54
C PHE A 498 2.54 12.41 -5.15
N GLU A 499 2.73 13.35 -4.24
CA GLU A 499 2.84 13.07 -2.81
C GLU A 499 1.44 13.12 -2.20
N VAL A 500 0.96 11.98 -1.76
CA VAL A 500 -0.35 11.82 -1.15
C VAL A 500 -0.16 11.67 0.35
N GLU A 501 -0.64 12.63 1.13
CA GLU A 501 -0.63 12.56 2.59
C GLU A 501 -2.06 12.35 3.09
N ILE A 502 -2.26 11.31 3.90
CA ILE A 502 -3.56 10.97 4.47
C ILE A 502 -3.49 11.21 5.97
N ARG A 503 -4.35 12.09 6.49
CA ARG A 503 -4.37 12.46 7.91
C ARG A 503 -5.62 11.93 8.60
N LEU A 504 -5.43 11.20 9.70
CA LEU A 504 -6.49 10.81 10.60
C LEU A 504 -6.71 11.92 11.62
N MET A 505 -7.91 12.49 11.62
CA MET A 505 -8.29 13.61 12.47
C MET A 505 -9.30 13.17 13.54
N GLU A 506 -9.14 13.68 14.76
CA GLU A 506 -10.08 13.50 15.88
C GLU A 506 -10.64 14.84 16.32
N ARG A 507 -11.92 14.87 16.68
CA ARG A 507 -12.61 16.11 17.03
C ARG A 507 -12.23 16.57 18.46
N LEU A 508 -11.83 17.84 18.61
CA LEU A 508 -11.52 18.45 19.90
C LEU A 508 -12.79 19.04 20.53
N GLY A 509 -13.44 18.25 21.39
CA GLY A 509 -14.65 18.67 22.10
C GLY A 509 -15.84 18.97 21.18
N ASP A 510 -16.72 19.88 21.59
CA ASP A 510 -17.97 20.22 20.86
C ASP A 510 -17.78 21.27 19.76
N GLY A 511 -16.55 21.78 19.54
CA GLY A 511 -16.24 22.77 18.51
C GLY A 511 -16.03 22.17 17.11
N ASP A 512 -15.61 23.02 16.17
CA ASP A 512 -15.16 22.65 14.81
C ASP A 512 -13.64 22.45 14.71
N ASP A 513 -12.95 22.43 15.85
CA ASP A 513 -11.51 22.20 15.92
C ASP A 513 -11.19 20.70 15.81
N TRP A 514 -10.23 20.36 14.96
CA TRP A 514 -9.78 18.98 14.70
C TRP A 514 -8.29 18.85 15.02
N GLU A 515 -7.93 17.76 15.68
CA GLU A 515 -6.55 17.41 15.99
C GLU A 515 -6.04 16.29 15.09
N GLU A 516 -4.82 16.42 14.56
CA GLU A 516 -4.17 15.36 13.80
C GLU A 516 -3.62 14.26 14.72
N MET A 517 -4.31 13.12 14.74
CA MET A 517 -3.91 11.97 15.52
C MET A 517 -2.73 11.22 14.92
N SER A 518 -2.63 11.18 13.60
CA SER A 518 -1.60 10.45 12.87
C SER A 518 -1.75 10.69 11.37
N SER A 519 -0.66 10.56 10.63
CA SER A 519 -0.65 10.67 9.17
C SER A 519 0.19 9.56 8.54
N THR A 520 -0.11 9.25 7.29
CA THR A 520 0.68 8.37 6.43
C THR A 520 0.85 9.02 5.06
N SER A 521 1.97 8.77 4.39
CA SER A 521 2.24 9.32 3.06
C SER A 521 2.52 8.22 2.05
N GLN A 522 2.13 8.47 0.81
CA GLN A 522 2.34 7.63 -0.36
C GLN A 522 2.90 8.52 -1.48
N VAL A 523 3.82 7.99 -2.28
CA VAL A 523 4.42 8.73 -3.38
C VAL A 523 4.23 7.94 -4.67
N PHE A 524 3.71 8.60 -5.69
CA PHE A 524 3.59 8.07 -7.04
C PHE A 524 4.40 8.96 -7.97
N SER A 525 5.27 8.37 -8.78
CA SER A 525 6.07 9.09 -9.77
C SER A 525 5.86 8.50 -11.15
N GLN A 526 6.17 9.28 -12.17
CA GLN A 526 6.24 8.78 -13.53
C GLN A 526 7.24 7.62 -13.64
N GLN A 527 6.87 6.57 -14.38
CA GLN A 527 7.79 5.46 -14.67
C GLN A 527 8.92 5.90 -15.60
N LYS A 528 8.64 6.88 -16.48
CA LYS A 528 9.56 7.47 -17.46
C LYS A 528 9.47 9.00 -17.44
N PRO A 529 10.53 9.78 -17.71
CA PRO A 529 10.46 11.24 -17.70
C PRO A 529 9.36 11.78 -18.62
N GLY A 530 8.36 12.44 -18.05
CA GLY A 530 7.22 12.97 -18.77
C GLY A 530 6.18 11.93 -19.22
N CYS A 531 6.22 10.70 -18.71
CA CYS A 531 5.32 9.63 -19.16
C CYS A 531 4.86 8.71 -18.01
N PHE A 532 3.54 8.52 -17.92
CA PHE A 532 2.91 7.53 -17.05
C PHE A 532 2.39 6.33 -17.84
N GLU A 533 2.50 5.15 -17.28
CA GLU A 533 2.04 3.89 -17.88
C GLU A 533 0.81 3.34 -17.17
N PHE A 534 -0.24 3.05 -17.93
CA PHE A 534 -1.49 2.47 -17.43
C PHE A 534 -1.78 1.15 -18.12
N VAL A 535 -2.00 0.10 -17.34
CA VAL A 535 -2.47 -1.19 -17.86
C VAL A 535 -3.97 -1.10 -18.11
N ILE A 536 -4.39 -1.37 -19.34
CA ILE A 536 -5.80 -1.44 -19.72
C ILE A 536 -6.34 -2.82 -19.36
N GLY A 537 -7.13 -2.90 -18.29
CA GLY A 537 -7.73 -4.15 -17.83
C GLY A 537 -8.87 -4.65 -18.72
N ALA A 538 -9.15 -5.96 -18.64
CA ALA A 538 -10.30 -6.58 -19.32
C ALA A 538 -11.66 -6.05 -18.80
N ASP A 539 -11.68 -5.44 -17.62
CA ASP A 539 -12.81 -4.74 -17.02
C ASP A 539 -13.00 -3.31 -17.56
N GLY A 540 -12.10 -2.86 -18.44
CA GLY A 540 -12.11 -1.52 -19.02
C GLY A 540 -11.49 -0.44 -18.12
N GLN A 541 -11.02 -0.78 -16.92
CA GLN A 541 -10.32 0.17 -16.05
C GLN A 541 -8.84 0.27 -16.45
N CYS A 542 -8.34 1.49 -16.59
CA CYS A 542 -6.93 1.73 -16.86
C CYS A 542 -6.23 2.11 -15.55
N ARG A 543 -5.38 1.22 -15.05
CA ARG A 543 -4.72 1.39 -13.73
C ARG A 543 -3.24 1.67 -13.92
N LEU A 544 -2.69 2.57 -13.11
CA LEU A 544 -1.26 2.89 -13.14
C LEU A 544 -0.45 1.60 -12.91
N ARG A 545 0.46 1.32 -13.84
CA ARG A 545 1.39 0.19 -13.76
C ARG A 545 2.34 0.42 -12.58
N GLY A 546 2.54 -0.60 -11.75
CA GLY A 546 3.51 -0.49 -10.65
C GLY A 546 4.94 -0.32 -11.19
N ASP A 547 5.79 0.44 -10.48
CA ASP A 547 7.19 0.74 -10.87
C ASP A 547 8.06 -0.51 -11.16
N ARG A 548 7.64 -1.68 -10.64
CA ARG A 548 8.32 -2.97 -10.82
C ARG A 548 7.42 -4.03 -11.45
N GLU A 549 6.23 -3.66 -11.90
CA GLU A 549 5.30 -4.59 -12.53
C GLU A 549 5.85 -5.00 -13.89
N ARG A 550 6.00 -6.30 -14.08
CA ARG A 550 6.56 -6.89 -15.30
C ARG A 550 5.46 -7.24 -16.29
N ILE A 551 5.78 -7.13 -17.57
CA ILE A 551 4.95 -7.65 -18.65
C ILE A 551 5.41 -9.08 -18.92
N SER A 552 4.77 -10.07 -18.29
CA SER A 552 5.07 -11.49 -18.56
C SER A 552 4.21 -12.09 -19.68
N LYS A 553 3.06 -11.46 -19.97
CA LYS A 553 2.17 -11.77 -21.09
C LYS A 553 1.87 -10.51 -21.89
N ARG A 554 1.39 -10.68 -23.12
CA ARG A 554 0.96 -9.58 -23.98
C ARG A 554 -0.12 -8.73 -23.29
N LYS A 555 0.11 -7.43 -23.15
CA LYS A 555 -0.78 -6.48 -22.45
C LYS A 555 -1.10 -5.27 -23.33
N ASN A 556 -2.25 -4.65 -23.10
CA ASN A 556 -2.56 -3.34 -23.66
C ASN A 556 -2.18 -2.27 -22.64
N ILE A 557 -1.34 -1.32 -23.05
CA ILE A 557 -0.83 -0.25 -22.19
C ILE A 557 -1.18 1.09 -22.81
N ALA A 558 -1.84 1.94 -22.04
CA ALA A 558 -2.02 3.35 -22.34
C ALA A 558 -0.90 4.15 -21.69
N TYR A 559 -0.20 4.94 -22.50
CA TYR A 559 0.84 5.85 -22.08
C TYR A 559 0.26 7.26 -22.06
N LEU A 560 0.29 7.92 -20.91
CA LEU A 560 0.00 9.35 -20.79
C LEU A 560 1.32 10.10 -20.91
N VAL A 561 1.54 10.72 -22.07
CA VAL A 561 2.82 11.32 -22.50
C VAL A 561 2.69 12.83 -22.52
N ARG A 562 3.67 13.57 -21.99
CA ARG A 562 3.67 15.03 -21.99
C ARG A 562 3.71 15.57 -23.43
N ASP A 563 2.97 16.66 -23.68
CA ASP A 563 2.96 17.34 -24.97
C ASP A 563 4.39 17.69 -25.42
N GLY A 564 4.70 17.43 -26.69
CA GLY A 564 6.04 17.59 -27.27
C GLY A 564 6.95 16.36 -27.14
N LEU A 565 6.49 15.29 -26.47
CA LEU A 565 7.17 13.99 -26.45
C LEU A 565 6.31 12.93 -27.15
N TYR A 566 6.90 11.87 -27.69
CA TYR A 566 6.13 10.74 -28.24
C TYR A 566 6.86 9.42 -28.05
N ILE A 567 6.09 8.33 -27.97
CA ILE A 567 6.65 6.99 -27.92
C ILE A 567 6.78 6.45 -29.34
N LYS A 568 8.00 6.06 -29.68
CA LYS A 568 8.31 5.34 -30.91
C LYS A 568 8.41 3.84 -30.59
N PRO A 569 7.52 2.99 -31.13
CA PRO A 569 7.65 1.55 -30.99
C PRO A 569 8.88 1.06 -31.76
N VAL A 570 9.68 0.16 -31.14
CA VAL A 570 10.88 -0.41 -31.77
C VAL A 570 10.69 -1.90 -32.07
N LEU A 571 10.35 -2.70 -31.05
CA LEU A 571 10.14 -4.15 -31.18
C LEU A 571 8.97 -4.57 -30.29
N GLY A 572 8.12 -5.50 -30.75
CA GLY A 572 7.07 -6.10 -29.92
C GLY A 572 6.00 -5.12 -29.40
N MET A 573 5.97 -3.88 -29.90
CA MET A 573 4.95 -2.87 -29.61
C MET A 573 4.14 -2.59 -30.87
N THR A 574 2.82 -2.74 -30.78
CA THR A 574 1.90 -2.42 -31.88
C THR A 574 0.92 -1.36 -31.42
N GLU A 575 0.79 -0.26 -32.13
CA GLU A 575 -0.16 0.81 -31.79
C GLU A 575 -1.60 0.30 -31.88
N ILE A 576 -2.44 0.71 -30.94
CA ILE A 576 -3.86 0.37 -30.89
C ILE A 576 -4.68 1.64 -30.65
N ASP A 577 -5.83 1.74 -31.30
CA ASP A 577 -6.78 2.80 -31.01
C ASP A 577 -7.46 2.53 -29.66
N PRO A 578 -7.36 3.42 -28.66
CA PRO A 578 -8.08 3.24 -27.43
C PRO A 578 -9.59 3.42 -27.68
N PRO A 579 -10.45 2.52 -27.16
CA PRO A 579 -11.88 2.62 -27.40
C PRO A 579 -12.46 3.88 -26.73
N ASN A 580 -13.09 4.77 -27.53
CA ASN A 580 -13.79 5.98 -27.08
C ASN A 580 -12.95 6.93 -26.20
N SER A 581 -11.69 7.18 -26.54
CA SER A 581 -10.77 7.96 -25.71
C SER A 581 -10.74 9.46 -26.01
N PHE A 582 -10.64 10.27 -24.96
CA PHE A 582 -9.99 11.59 -25.06
C PHE A 582 -8.56 11.46 -25.55
N THR A 583 -8.11 12.40 -26.40
CA THR A 583 -6.74 12.38 -26.95
C THR A 583 -5.73 13.13 -26.09
N SER A 584 -6.19 14.01 -25.19
CA SER A 584 -5.32 14.79 -24.30
C SER A 584 -5.94 15.15 -22.96
N ILE A 585 -5.09 15.29 -21.94
CA ILE A 585 -5.41 15.63 -20.55
C ILE A 585 -4.31 16.57 -20.02
N GLY A 586 -4.63 17.83 -19.74
CA GLY A 586 -3.78 18.72 -18.94
C GLY A 586 -2.33 18.88 -19.42
N GLY A 587 -2.08 19.05 -20.72
CA GLY A 587 -0.73 19.16 -21.29
C GLY A 587 -0.04 17.81 -21.56
N PHE A 588 -0.82 16.74 -21.61
CA PHE A 588 -0.39 15.39 -21.97
C PHE A 588 -1.35 14.82 -23.02
N HIS A 589 -0.88 13.92 -23.88
CA HIS A 589 -1.68 13.11 -24.80
C HIS A 589 -1.56 11.62 -24.48
N ILE A 590 -2.49 10.83 -25.03
CA ILE A 590 -2.56 9.39 -24.77
C ILE A 590 -2.12 8.63 -26.02
N GLN A 591 -1.19 7.69 -25.87
CA GLN A 591 -0.82 6.71 -26.90
C GLN A 591 -1.03 5.32 -26.33
N ALA A 592 -1.72 4.44 -27.05
CA ALA A 592 -1.97 3.08 -26.58
C ALA A 592 -1.26 2.06 -27.47
N PHE A 593 -0.63 1.08 -26.84
CA PHE A 593 0.07 0.01 -27.53
C PHE A 593 -0.31 -1.34 -26.94
N GLN A 594 -0.36 -2.33 -27.82
CA GLN A 594 -0.26 -3.73 -27.44
C GLN A 594 1.22 -4.10 -27.32
N VAL A 595 1.64 -4.51 -26.13
CA VAL A 595 3.05 -4.68 -25.73
C VAL A 595 3.31 -6.14 -25.38
N GLU A 596 4.32 -6.72 -26.02
CA GLU A 596 4.82 -8.08 -25.74
C GLU A 596 5.87 -8.11 -24.61
N PRO A 597 6.11 -9.25 -23.94
CA PRO A 597 7.08 -9.35 -22.84
C PRO A 597 8.54 -8.96 -23.18
N SER A 598 8.92 -9.04 -24.46
CA SER A 598 10.26 -8.67 -24.95
C SER A 598 10.28 -7.34 -25.71
N ALA A 599 9.18 -6.60 -25.64
CA ALA A 599 9.00 -5.37 -26.38
C ALA A 599 10.01 -4.29 -25.98
N SER A 600 10.30 -3.37 -26.90
CA SER A 600 11.15 -2.22 -26.68
C SER A 600 10.55 -0.97 -27.31
N GLY A 601 10.73 0.15 -26.63
CA GLY A 601 10.27 1.46 -27.05
C GLY A 601 11.31 2.55 -26.79
N GLU A 602 11.13 3.68 -27.47
CA GLU A 602 11.92 4.89 -27.29
C GLU A 602 10.99 6.07 -27.02
N LEU A 603 11.32 6.90 -26.04
CA LEU A 603 10.68 8.19 -25.82
C LEU A 603 11.50 9.26 -26.51
N ILE A 604 10.86 10.00 -27.43
CA ILE A 604 11.53 10.96 -28.30
C ILE A 604 10.91 12.35 -28.11
N GLU A 605 11.75 13.38 -28.12
CA GLU A 605 11.31 14.77 -28.18
C GLU A 605 10.94 15.15 -29.62
N GLU A 606 9.72 15.65 -29.86
CA GLU A 606 9.21 15.97 -31.20
C GLU A 606 10.01 17.08 -31.89
N SER A 607 10.46 18.07 -31.13
CA SER A 607 11.14 19.26 -31.68
C SER A 607 12.55 18.96 -32.18
N SER A 608 13.27 18.08 -31.48
CA SER A 608 14.70 17.80 -31.72
C SER A 608 14.95 16.40 -32.29
N TYR A 609 13.94 15.52 -32.28
CA TYR A 609 14.08 14.08 -32.55
C TYR A 609 15.13 13.38 -31.67
N LYS A 610 15.46 13.97 -30.51
CA LYS A 610 16.40 13.38 -29.56
C LYS A 610 15.69 12.31 -28.73
N THR A 611 16.30 11.13 -28.63
CA THR A 611 15.87 10.07 -27.72
C THR A 611 16.16 10.50 -26.28
N ILE A 612 15.12 10.63 -25.47
CA ILE A 612 15.18 10.94 -24.04
C ILE A 612 15.43 9.67 -23.24
N GLU A 613 14.72 8.61 -23.57
CA GLU A 613 14.81 7.32 -22.89
C GLU A 613 14.54 6.17 -23.86
N SER A 614 15.18 5.03 -23.61
CA SER A 614 14.98 3.77 -24.32
C SER A 614 14.81 2.68 -23.28
N TRP A 615 13.92 1.73 -23.54
CA TRP A 615 13.71 0.60 -22.65
C TRP A 615 13.41 -0.68 -23.42
N GLN A 616 13.64 -1.81 -22.76
CA GLN A 616 13.23 -3.12 -23.21
C GLN A 616 12.62 -3.88 -22.04
N GLU A 617 11.40 -4.39 -22.19
CA GLU A 617 10.60 -5.00 -21.12
C GLU A 617 11.26 -6.25 -20.50
N ARG A 618 12.18 -6.88 -21.22
CA ARG A 618 13.01 -8.00 -20.74
C ARG A 618 13.97 -7.60 -19.61
N TYR A 619 14.37 -6.34 -19.54
CA TYR A 619 15.39 -5.85 -18.62
C TYR A 619 14.82 -4.78 -17.69
N LEU A 620 15.07 -4.92 -16.39
CA LEU A 620 14.81 -3.84 -15.44
C LEU A 620 16.09 -3.00 -15.31
N VAL A 621 16.02 -1.74 -15.72
CA VAL A 621 17.14 -0.80 -15.62
C VAL A 621 16.87 0.19 -14.49
N LYS A 622 17.82 0.32 -13.57
CA LYS A 622 17.78 1.31 -12.51
C LYS A 622 19.02 2.18 -12.56
N ILE A 623 18.82 3.48 -12.74
CA ILE A 623 19.89 4.48 -12.69
C ILE A 623 19.90 5.12 -11.31
N ASN A 624 20.98 4.95 -10.57
CA ASN A 624 21.20 5.65 -9.31
C ASN A 624 21.69 7.07 -9.59
N LYS A 625 20.78 8.03 -9.43
CA LYS A 625 21.02 9.46 -9.65
C LYS A 625 21.20 10.26 -8.36
N LYS A 626 21.57 9.61 -7.25
CA LYS A 626 21.67 10.27 -5.93
C LYS A 626 22.71 11.40 -5.88
N GLY A 627 23.78 11.29 -6.65
CA GLY A 627 24.84 12.32 -6.71
C GLY A 627 24.61 13.47 -7.69
N VAL A 628 23.40 13.63 -8.25
CA VAL A 628 23.11 14.75 -9.16
C VAL A 628 23.03 16.04 -8.35
N ILE A 629 23.87 17.02 -8.69
CA ILE A 629 23.94 18.34 -8.04
C ILE A 629 23.27 19.46 -8.84
N GLY A 630 22.95 19.24 -10.11
CA GLY A 630 22.42 20.28 -10.99
C GLY A 630 22.05 19.76 -12.37
N ARG A 631 21.77 20.69 -13.28
CA ARG A 631 21.65 20.40 -14.72
C ARG A 631 22.45 21.39 -15.55
N THR A 632 22.99 20.94 -16.67
CA THR A 632 23.58 21.84 -17.65
C THR A 632 22.49 22.58 -18.42
N LYS A 633 22.85 23.68 -19.09
CA LYS A 633 21.95 24.39 -20.03
C LYS A 633 21.38 23.49 -21.13
N GLU A 634 22.12 22.44 -21.52
CA GLU A 634 21.69 21.43 -22.50
C GLU A 634 20.73 20.38 -21.90
N GLY A 635 20.38 20.50 -20.62
CA GLY A 635 19.46 19.61 -19.90
C GLY A 635 20.09 18.32 -19.38
N LEU A 636 21.43 18.20 -19.37
CA LEU A 636 22.12 17.02 -18.86
C LEU A 636 22.17 17.04 -17.33
N ASP A 637 21.98 15.88 -16.68
CA ASP A 637 22.21 15.74 -15.24
C ASP A 637 23.70 16.05 -14.96
N ALA A 638 24.00 16.93 -13.98
CA ALA A 638 25.36 17.32 -13.62
C ALA A 638 25.79 16.70 -12.28
N TYR A 639 27.01 16.18 -12.24
CA TYR A 639 27.63 15.52 -11.08
C TYR A 639 28.89 16.25 -10.64
N GLY A 640 29.20 16.23 -9.34
CA GLY A 640 30.51 16.61 -8.81
C GLY A 640 31.54 15.48 -8.95
N TYR A 641 32.79 15.80 -8.63
CA TYR A 641 33.91 14.85 -8.58
C TYR A 641 34.33 14.60 -7.12
N ASN A 642 34.08 13.40 -6.57
CA ASN A 642 34.44 13.03 -5.20
C ASN A 642 35.31 11.76 -5.19
N PRO A 643 36.65 11.90 -5.15
CA PRO A 643 37.56 10.76 -5.28
C PRO A 643 37.48 9.80 -4.08
N LEU A 644 37.54 8.51 -4.36
CA LEU A 644 37.73 7.42 -3.41
C LEU A 644 39.23 7.12 -3.25
N ASP A 645 39.63 6.60 -2.08
CA ASP A 645 41.03 6.22 -1.74
C ASP A 645 41.71 5.23 -2.72
N TYR A 646 40.99 4.69 -3.71
CA TYR A 646 41.45 3.70 -4.69
C TYR A 646 41.08 4.07 -6.15
N ASP A 647 41.35 5.31 -6.57
CA ASP A 647 41.14 5.83 -7.95
C ASP A 647 39.68 5.73 -8.47
N GLY A 648 38.72 5.87 -7.55
CA GLY A 648 37.29 5.80 -7.84
C GLY A 648 36.55 7.12 -7.56
N ASP A 649 35.24 7.20 -7.84
CA ASP A 649 34.41 8.37 -7.52
C ASP A 649 33.04 7.97 -6.96
N CYS A 650 32.71 8.38 -5.74
CA CYS A 650 31.46 7.96 -5.09
C CYS A 650 30.21 8.78 -5.45
N SER A 651 30.36 9.95 -6.09
CA SER A 651 29.24 10.79 -6.54
C SER A 651 28.72 10.41 -7.92
N LEU A 652 29.53 9.78 -8.77
CA LEU A 652 29.13 9.39 -10.12
C LEU A 652 27.97 8.37 -10.17
N PRO A 653 27.20 8.34 -11.28
CA PRO A 653 26.07 7.43 -11.42
C PRO A 653 26.47 5.95 -11.34
N SER A 654 25.53 5.11 -10.92
CA SER A 654 25.61 3.66 -11.08
C SER A 654 24.35 3.14 -11.73
N ILE A 655 24.48 2.20 -12.65
CA ILE A 655 23.36 1.64 -13.41
C ILE A 655 23.28 0.16 -13.16
N THR A 656 22.17 -0.27 -12.58
CA THR A 656 21.88 -1.69 -12.36
C THR A 656 20.97 -2.17 -13.48
N VAL A 657 21.40 -3.22 -14.18
CA VAL A 657 20.59 -3.93 -15.17
C VAL A 657 20.30 -5.31 -14.62
N THR A 658 19.02 -5.64 -14.49
CA THR A 658 18.55 -6.94 -14.00
C THR A 658 17.83 -7.68 -15.12
N ALA A 659 18.21 -8.92 -15.36
CA ALA A 659 17.60 -9.82 -16.33
C ALA A 659 16.96 -11.02 -15.65
N LEU A 660 15.86 -11.50 -16.22
CA LEU A 660 15.01 -12.53 -15.62
C LEU A 660 15.31 -13.95 -16.07
N ASP A 661 15.85 -14.09 -17.28
CA ASP A 661 16.21 -15.38 -17.88
C ASP A 661 17.63 -15.84 -17.46
N GLY A 662 18.14 -15.29 -16.36
CA GLY A 662 19.45 -15.60 -15.80
C GLY A 662 20.63 -14.93 -16.47
N ASP A 663 21.82 -15.37 -16.05
CA ASP A 663 23.12 -14.80 -16.41
C ASP A 663 23.37 -14.77 -17.93
N LEU A 664 22.76 -15.69 -18.69
CA LEU A 664 22.88 -15.73 -20.14
C LEU A 664 22.38 -14.44 -20.81
N ALA A 665 21.27 -13.87 -20.32
CA ALA A 665 20.71 -12.63 -20.83
C ALA A 665 21.61 -11.41 -20.52
N LEU A 666 22.45 -11.48 -19.48
CA LEU A 666 23.40 -10.42 -19.12
C LEU A 666 24.72 -10.53 -19.88
N ARG A 667 25.17 -11.74 -20.23
CA ARG A 667 26.35 -11.96 -21.08
C ARG A 667 26.15 -11.39 -22.49
N ASP A 668 24.89 -11.38 -22.93
CA ASP A 668 24.44 -10.79 -24.19
C ASP A 668 24.44 -9.24 -24.17
N LEU A 669 24.79 -8.60 -23.05
CA LEU A 669 24.86 -7.14 -22.96
C LEU A 669 26.21 -6.60 -23.44
N ASP A 670 26.15 -5.47 -24.12
CA ASP A 670 27.30 -4.63 -24.37
C ASP A 670 27.08 -3.20 -23.87
N VAL A 671 28.18 -2.55 -23.47
CA VAL A 671 28.17 -1.27 -22.77
C VAL A 671 29.18 -0.36 -23.45
N PHE A 672 28.69 0.74 -23.99
CA PHE A 672 29.49 1.75 -24.67
C PHE A 672 29.44 3.05 -23.88
N CYS A 673 30.61 3.61 -23.55
CA CYS A 673 30.74 4.90 -22.90
C CYS A 673 31.67 5.83 -23.68
N ASN A 674 31.22 7.05 -23.88
CA ASN A 674 31.94 8.11 -24.56
C ASN A 674 31.94 9.39 -23.71
N CYS A 675 33.12 9.86 -23.31
CA CYS A 675 33.31 11.09 -22.55
C CYS A 675 33.98 12.14 -23.44
N ASP A 676 33.25 13.18 -23.84
CA ASP A 676 33.75 14.25 -24.73
C ASP A 676 34.44 13.75 -26.03
N GLY A 677 33.98 12.62 -26.58
CA GLY A 677 34.56 12.00 -27.78
C GLY A 677 35.61 10.92 -27.51
N VAL A 678 36.03 10.72 -26.25
CA VAL A 678 36.96 9.68 -25.83
C VAL A 678 36.20 8.45 -25.34
N LYS A 679 36.47 7.28 -25.93
CA LYS A 679 35.89 6.01 -25.47
C LYS A 679 36.49 5.60 -24.13
N VAL A 680 35.63 5.30 -23.16
CA VAL A 680 36.03 4.89 -21.80
C VAL A 680 35.52 3.48 -21.53
N SER A 681 36.38 2.62 -20.99
CA SER A 681 35.99 1.28 -20.57
C SER A 681 35.42 1.32 -19.16
N ILE A 682 34.18 0.87 -18.97
CA ILE A 682 33.54 0.81 -17.65
C ILE A 682 33.51 -0.62 -17.13
N GLY A 683 33.86 -0.79 -15.86
CA GLY A 683 33.76 -2.06 -15.15
C GLY A 683 32.31 -2.54 -14.99
N ARG A 684 32.09 -3.84 -15.23
CA ARG A 684 30.81 -4.52 -14.98
C ARG A 684 30.98 -5.42 -13.77
N PHE A 685 30.14 -5.27 -12.76
CA PHE A 685 30.18 -6.07 -11.55
C PHE A 685 28.92 -6.93 -11.47
N SER A 686 29.08 -8.25 -11.46
CA SER A 686 27.97 -9.16 -11.19
C SER A 686 27.53 -8.98 -9.73
N GLN A 687 26.27 -8.65 -9.51
CA GLN A 687 25.67 -8.68 -8.19
C GLN A 687 25.04 -10.06 -8.01
N TRP A 688 25.77 -10.98 -7.37
CA TRP A 688 25.26 -12.32 -7.10
C TRP A 688 24.21 -12.23 -6.01
N SER A 689 22.97 -12.52 -6.39
CA SER A 689 21.96 -12.99 -5.46
C SER A 689 22.33 -14.44 -5.12
N ASP A 690 22.32 -14.80 -3.84
CA ASP A 690 22.71 -16.14 -3.37
C ASP A 690 22.01 -17.24 -4.19
N CYS A 691 22.77 -18.30 -4.50
CA CYS A 691 22.62 -19.54 -5.30
C CYS A 691 21.25 -20.10 -5.76
N TYR A 692 20.12 -19.42 -5.59
CA TYR A 692 18.77 -19.89 -5.88
C TYR A 692 17.94 -18.92 -6.75
N SER A 693 18.51 -17.82 -7.27
CA SER A 693 17.79 -16.93 -8.18
C SER A 693 18.03 -17.28 -9.66
N GLU A 694 16.94 -17.45 -10.40
CA GLU A 694 16.94 -17.42 -11.87
C GLU A 694 17.18 -16.02 -12.42
N GLU A 695 17.09 -14.98 -11.59
CA GLU A 695 17.44 -13.60 -11.96
C GLU A 695 18.93 -13.35 -11.73
N ALA A 696 19.52 -12.56 -12.62
CA ALA A 696 20.87 -12.06 -12.47
C ALA A 696 20.87 -10.54 -12.65
N SER A 697 21.80 -9.86 -11.97
CA SER A 697 21.99 -8.41 -12.10
C SER A 697 23.45 -8.08 -12.35
N ILE A 698 23.68 -7.11 -13.23
CA ILE A 698 24.98 -6.43 -13.35
C ILE A 698 24.87 -4.99 -12.89
N VAL A 699 25.93 -4.49 -12.28
CA VAL A 699 26.10 -3.08 -11.95
C VAL A 699 27.21 -2.50 -12.83
N VAL A 700 26.85 -1.51 -13.62
CA VAL A 700 27.76 -0.64 -14.37
C VAL A 700 28.04 0.55 -13.45
N SER A 701 29.23 0.57 -12.84
CA SER A 701 29.59 1.58 -11.84
C SER A 701 30.75 2.44 -12.32
N PHE A 702 30.49 3.74 -12.42
CA PHE A 702 31.53 4.73 -12.68
C PHE A 702 32.46 4.93 -11.49
N ALA A 703 32.05 4.49 -10.30
CA ALA A 703 32.82 4.66 -9.07
C ALA A 703 34.16 3.91 -9.03
N LYS A 704 34.41 3.00 -9.96
CA LYS A 704 35.70 2.30 -10.12
C LYS A 704 36.30 2.51 -11.51
N THR A 705 35.84 3.54 -12.21
CA THR A 705 36.26 3.84 -13.58
C THR A 705 37.17 5.06 -13.55
N VAL A 706 38.37 4.91 -14.10
CA VAL A 706 39.29 6.04 -14.28
C VAL A 706 38.75 6.90 -15.42
N LEU A 707 38.29 8.10 -15.09
CA LEU A 707 37.82 9.08 -16.06
C LEU A 707 39.02 9.75 -16.77
N PRO A 708 38.88 10.11 -18.06
CA PRO A 708 39.96 10.74 -18.81
C PRO A 708 40.22 12.20 -18.42
N PHE A 709 39.21 12.88 -17.85
CA PHE A 709 39.24 14.30 -17.47
C PHE A 709 38.43 14.52 -16.19
N LEU A 710 38.79 15.53 -15.39
CA LEU A 710 38.00 15.97 -14.23
C LEU A 710 36.75 16.76 -14.66
N HIS A 711 36.87 17.54 -15.74
CA HIS A 711 35.76 18.27 -16.35
C HIS A 711 35.28 17.53 -17.60
N ILE A 712 34.05 16.99 -17.59
CA ILE A 712 33.42 16.32 -18.73
C ILE A 712 32.13 17.06 -19.09
N ARG A 713 32.03 17.58 -20.32
CA ARG A 713 30.83 18.32 -20.78
C ARG A 713 29.69 17.37 -21.13
N ASN A 714 30.01 16.26 -21.77
CA ASN A 714 29.03 15.24 -22.15
C ASN A 714 29.64 13.84 -22.03
N CYS A 715 29.08 13.06 -21.12
CA CYS A 715 29.30 11.63 -20.98
C CYS A 715 28.05 10.89 -21.47
N GLU A 716 28.19 10.11 -22.54
CA GLU A 716 27.13 9.30 -23.11
C GLU A 716 27.38 7.82 -22.84
N LEU A 717 26.47 7.19 -22.10
CA LEU A 717 26.42 5.76 -21.87
C LEU A 717 25.27 5.13 -22.65
N SER A 718 25.55 4.07 -23.40
CA SER A 718 24.55 3.26 -24.08
C SER A 718 24.76 1.77 -23.75
N ILE A 719 23.69 1.09 -23.38
CA ILE A 719 23.64 -0.35 -23.12
C ILE A 719 22.73 -0.99 -24.16
N PHE A 720 23.21 -2.01 -24.85
CA PHE A 720 22.48 -2.71 -25.91
C PHE A 720 22.62 -4.22 -25.77
N GLN A 721 21.64 -4.93 -26.33
CA GLN A 721 21.69 -6.37 -26.50
C GLN A 721 22.57 -6.67 -27.73
N LYS A 722 23.47 -7.67 -27.68
CA LYS A 722 24.35 -8.01 -28.81
C LYS A 722 23.62 -8.84 -29.86
N SER A 723 22.77 -9.77 -29.43
CA SER A 723 22.09 -10.74 -30.30
C SER A 723 20.99 -10.13 -31.18
N VAL A 724 20.37 -9.06 -30.72
CA VAL A 724 19.44 -8.22 -31.49
C VAL A 724 20.26 -7.02 -31.93
N SER A 725 20.31 -6.71 -33.23
CA SER A 725 21.15 -5.65 -33.82
C SER A 725 21.26 -4.37 -32.95
N TYR A 726 22.35 -3.60 -33.09
CA TYR A 726 22.66 -2.33 -32.38
C TYR A 726 21.51 -1.31 -32.18
N ASN A 727 20.36 -1.49 -32.84
CA ASN A 727 19.15 -0.71 -32.68
C ASN A 727 18.31 -1.06 -31.43
N SER A 728 18.51 -2.19 -30.74
CA SER A 728 17.77 -2.47 -29.49
C SER A 728 18.52 -1.94 -28.26
N THR A 729 18.38 -0.63 -28.03
CA THR A 729 18.96 0.05 -26.87
C THR A 729 18.16 -0.30 -25.61
N ILE A 730 18.82 -0.91 -24.63
CA ILE A 730 18.23 -1.28 -23.33
C ILE A 730 18.17 -0.06 -22.42
N ALA A 731 19.24 0.75 -22.43
CA ALA A 731 19.34 1.95 -21.65
C ALA A 731 20.27 2.96 -22.33
N LYS A 732 19.89 4.23 -22.27
CA LYS A 732 20.74 5.35 -22.67
C LYS A 732 20.75 6.38 -21.54
N TYR A 733 21.93 6.86 -21.17
CA TYR A 733 22.07 7.89 -20.15
C TYR A 733 23.16 8.90 -20.52
N GLN A 734 22.82 10.18 -20.43
CA GLN A 734 23.74 11.28 -20.69
C GLN A 734 23.86 12.17 -19.45
N PHE A 735 25.09 12.53 -19.10
CA PHE A 735 25.38 13.38 -17.94
C PHE A 735 26.68 14.18 -18.12
N ALA A 736 26.89 15.19 -17.28
CA ALA A 736 28.11 16.00 -17.22
C ALA A 736 28.82 15.80 -15.88
N VAL A 737 30.14 15.96 -15.84
CA VAL A 737 30.96 15.94 -14.62
C VAL A 737 31.63 17.29 -14.47
N LEU A 738 31.33 17.96 -13.36
CA LEU A 738 31.88 19.26 -13.02
C LEU A 738 33.14 19.08 -12.17
N PRO A 739 34.15 19.93 -12.38
CA PRO A 739 35.42 19.87 -11.65
C PRO A 739 35.31 20.45 -10.22
N ILE A 740 34.25 20.12 -9.48
CA ILE A 740 33.98 20.60 -8.12
C ILE A 740 33.64 19.44 -7.19
N ARG A 741 33.86 19.62 -5.88
CA ARG A 741 33.63 18.61 -4.84
C ARG A 741 32.68 19.14 -3.77
N GLY A 742 31.77 18.30 -3.31
CA GLY A 742 30.98 18.51 -2.10
C GLY A 742 30.06 19.73 -2.14
N PHE A 743 29.32 19.93 -3.24
CA PHE A 743 28.37 21.04 -3.31
C PHE A 743 27.28 20.89 -2.25
N LYS A 744 27.16 21.89 -1.37
CA LYS A 744 26.27 21.80 -0.21
C LYS A 744 25.82 23.16 0.33
N LEU A 745 24.80 23.13 1.18
CA LEU A 745 24.39 24.27 1.98
C LEU A 745 25.33 24.43 3.17
N SER A 746 25.87 25.63 3.38
CA SER A 746 26.73 25.94 4.53
C SER A 746 26.02 26.78 5.59
N ARG A 747 25.13 27.68 5.19
CA ARG A 747 24.43 28.58 6.11
C ARG A 747 23.07 29.03 5.59
N VAL A 748 22.12 29.20 6.49
CA VAL A 748 20.85 29.89 6.22
C VAL A 748 20.72 31.07 7.18
N TYR A 749 20.25 32.20 6.67
CA TYR A 749 20.00 33.38 7.50
C TYR A 749 18.87 34.23 6.95
N ARG A 750 18.35 35.13 7.79
CA ARG A 750 17.25 36.03 7.45
C ARG A 750 17.75 37.47 7.41
N GLU A 751 17.49 38.18 6.31
CA GLU A 751 17.84 39.60 6.11
C GLU A 751 16.62 40.32 5.52
N ASN A 752 16.22 41.48 6.06
CA ASN A 752 15.10 42.27 5.54
C ASN A 752 13.81 41.46 5.24
N MET A 753 13.44 40.54 6.14
CA MET A 753 12.28 39.63 6.01
C MET A 753 12.41 38.52 4.96
N THR A 754 13.48 38.47 4.18
CA THR A 754 13.76 37.39 3.21
C THR A 754 14.76 36.40 3.78
N PHE A 755 14.68 35.16 3.32
CA PHE A 755 15.61 34.09 3.70
C PHE A 755 16.66 33.90 2.61
N LEU A 756 17.93 33.93 3.02
CA LEU A 756 19.10 33.77 2.17
C LEU A 756 19.84 32.49 2.55
N ALA A 757 20.53 31.91 1.58
CA ALA A 757 21.34 30.72 1.74
C ALA A 757 22.73 30.92 1.13
N ASP A 758 23.76 30.51 1.88
CA ASP A 758 25.12 30.38 1.38
C ASP A 758 25.34 28.92 0.95
N TYR A 759 25.76 28.72 -0.30
CA TYR A 759 26.15 27.43 -0.85
C TYR A 759 27.66 27.40 -1.07
N GLU A 760 28.29 26.27 -0.77
CA GLU A 760 29.73 26.11 -0.91
C GLU A 760 30.11 24.85 -1.68
N PHE A 761 31.25 24.91 -2.36
CA PHE A 761 31.92 23.75 -2.97
C PHE A 761 33.44 23.96 -2.98
N GLN A 762 34.19 22.88 -3.11
CA GLN A 762 35.65 22.91 -3.28
C GLN A 762 36.01 22.69 -4.74
N ALA A 763 36.92 23.46 -5.31
CA ALA A 763 37.38 23.23 -6.68
C ALA A 763 38.32 22.01 -6.75
N ALA A 764 38.12 21.10 -7.70
CA ALA A 764 38.99 19.93 -7.89
C ALA A 764 40.28 20.26 -8.68
N GLU A 765 40.25 21.35 -9.45
CA GLU A 765 41.35 21.92 -10.23
C GLU A 765 41.22 23.44 -10.24
N ASN A 766 42.12 24.16 -10.92
CA ASN A 766 41.99 25.61 -11.09
C ASN A 766 40.79 25.90 -12.00
N LEU A 767 39.91 26.83 -11.59
CA LEU A 767 38.69 27.18 -12.30
C LEU A 767 38.51 28.69 -12.37
N GLU A 768 37.89 29.16 -13.44
CA GLU A 768 37.22 30.45 -13.45
C GLU A 768 35.72 30.22 -13.31
N VAL A 769 35.12 30.83 -12.29
CA VAL A 769 33.69 30.71 -11.99
C VAL A 769 33.01 32.05 -12.27
N VAL A 770 32.04 32.03 -13.18
CA VAL A 770 31.18 33.19 -13.46
C VAL A 770 29.82 32.94 -12.81
N ASN A 771 29.34 33.95 -12.09
CA ASN A 771 28.03 33.97 -11.44
C ASN A 771 27.26 35.19 -11.99
N ASP A 772 25.93 35.09 -12.12
CA ASP A 772 25.07 36.18 -12.59
C ASP A 772 25.24 37.48 -11.77
N ASP A 773 25.61 37.36 -10.48
CA ASP A 773 25.86 38.49 -9.58
C ASP A 773 27.26 39.14 -9.71
N LEU A 774 28.21 38.47 -10.38
CA LEU A 774 29.59 38.94 -10.52
C LEU A 774 29.80 39.57 -11.90
N SER A 775 30.27 40.81 -11.91
CA SER A 775 30.64 41.51 -13.15
C SER A 775 31.91 40.96 -13.82
N SER A 776 32.70 40.13 -13.12
CA SER A 776 33.92 39.48 -13.62
C SER A 776 34.04 38.04 -13.11
N ALA A 777 34.66 37.16 -13.89
CA ALA A 777 34.98 35.80 -13.49
C ALA A 777 35.86 35.79 -12.22
N ALA A 778 35.55 34.88 -11.28
CA ALA A 778 36.36 34.66 -10.09
C ALA A 778 37.32 33.49 -10.34
N GLU A 779 38.62 33.72 -10.17
CA GLU A 779 39.62 32.67 -10.18
C GLU A 779 39.58 31.89 -8.86
N VAL A 780 39.38 30.57 -8.96
CA VAL A 780 39.35 29.64 -7.82
C VAL A 780 40.46 28.62 -8.03
N LEU A 781 41.45 28.60 -7.15
CA LEU A 781 42.55 27.64 -7.20
C LEU A 781 42.06 26.23 -6.85
N GLY A 782 42.74 25.21 -7.35
CA GLY A 782 42.50 23.82 -6.97
C GLY A 782 42.56 23.63 -5.45
N ASP A 783 41.62 22.84 -4.94
CA ASP A 783 41.34 22.60 -3.52
C ASP A 783 40.88 23.84 -2.72
N ALA A 784 40.68 25.02 -3.35
CA ALA A 784 40.11 26.18 -2.67
C ALA A 784 38.58 26.08 -2.54
N LEU A 785 38.05 26.67 -1.48
CA LEU A 785 36.61 26.78 -1.23
C LEU A 785 36.03 27.99 -1.96
N TYR A 786 34.92 27.80 -2.65
CA TYR A 786 34.11 28.88 -3.23
C TYR A 786 32.75 28.92 -2.54
N ILE A 787 32.27 30.13 -2.23
CA ILE A 787 30.97 30.37 -1.60
C ILE A 787 30.15 31.31 -2.47
N THR A 788 28.90 30.95 -2.71
CA THR A 788 27.93 31.74 -3.46
C THR A 788 26.65 31.92 -2.65
N LYS A 789 25.92 33.01 -2.93
CA LYS A 789 24.71 33.40 -2.22
C LYS A 789 23.52 33.32 -3.16
N ALA A 790 22.38 32.86 -2.66
CA ALA A 790 21.10 32.93 -3.37
C ALA A 790 19.94 33.08 -2.37
N LEU A 791 18.75 33.40 -2.87
CA LEU A 791 17.56 33.33 -2.03
C LEU A 791 17.28 31.86 -1.68
N LEU A 792 16.80 31.61 -0.47
CA LEU A 792 16.45 30.25 -0.06
C LEU A 792 15.33 29.67 -0.94
N GLU A 793 14.46 30.54 -1.47
CA GLU A 793 13.38 30.17 -2.38
C GLU A 793 13.83 29.89 -3.82
N ASP A 794 15.05 30.30 -4.21
CA ASP A 794 15.54 30.06 -5.56
C ASP A 794 15.70 28.56 -5.83
N GLU A 795 15.24 28.13 -7.00
CA GLU A 795 15.35 26.74 -7.42
C GLU A 795 16.77 26.37 -7.81
N HIS A 796 17.47 27.31 -8.43
CA HIS A 796 18.76 27.10 -9.03
C HIS A 796 19.73 28.23 -8.71
N VAL A 797 20.99 27.85 -8.51
CA VAL A 797 22.13 28.76 -8.52
C VAL A 797 22.83 28.60 -9.85
N ARG A 798 22.81 29.65 -10.67
CA ARG A 798 23.41 29.63 -12.01
C ARG A 798 24.88 29.95 -11.94
N LEU A 799 25.71 29.02 -12.43
CA LEU A 799 27.16 29.20 -12.49
C LEU A 799 27.68 28.73 -13.84
N THR A 800 28.70 29.41 -14.33
CA THR A 800 29.50 28.94 -15.46
C THR A 800 30.88 28.55 -14.97
N PHE A 801 31.27 27.31 -15.23
CA PHE A 801 32.59 26.77 -14.93
C PHE A 801 33.46 26.80 -16.18
N ILE A 802 34.63 27.41 -16.08
CA ILE A 802 35.64 27.42 -17.13
C ILE A 802 36.89 26.76 -16.55
N SER A 803 37.27 25.61 -17.12
CA SER A 803 38.53 24.94 -16.78
C SER A 803 39.64 25.47 -17.70
N PRO A 804 40.65 26.18 -17.17
CA PRO A 804 41.76 26.71 -17.97
C PRO A 804 42.67 25.61 -18.53
N GLN A 805 42.71 24.43 -17.90
CA GLN A 805 43.58 23.32 -18.31
C GLN A 805 43.12 22.73 -19.65
N ASP A 806 41.81 22.51 -19.79
CA ASP A 806 41.22 21.87 -20.97
C ASP A 806 40.43 22.84 -21.86
N ASN A 807 40.38 24.14 -21.48
CA ASN A 807 39.58 25.19 -22.11
C ASN A 807 38.09 24.81 -22.30
N LYS A 808 37.55 24.08 -21.33
CA LYS A 808 36.17 23.61 -21.31
C LYS A 808 35.31 24.59 -20.54
N THR A 809 34.16 24.94 -21.13
CA THR A 809 33.14 25.79 -20.49
C THR A 809 31.85 25.00 -20.31
N THR A 810 31.23 25.10 -19.15
CA THR A 810 29.91 24.51 -18.89
C THR A 810 29.07 25.44 -18.04
N GLU A 811 27.91 25.81 -18.59
CA GLU A 811 26.87 26.59 -17.90
C GLU A 811 25.92 25.61 -17.20
N VAL A 812 25.73 25.82 -15.90
CA VAL A 812 25.03 24.89 -15.01
C VAL A 812 24.07 25.63 -14.10
N GLU A 813 22.88 25.04 -13.95
CA GLU A 813 21.90 25.36 -12.93
C GLU A 813 22.07 24.38 -11.77
N LEU A 814 22.89 24.75 -10.78
CA LEU A 814 23.07 23.95 -9.56
C LEU A 814 21.81 24.01 -8.71
N GLN A 815 21.48 22.91 -8.06
CA GLN A 815 20.26 22.78 -7.27
C GLN A 815 20.35 23.63 -5.99
N GLY A 816 19.48 24.62 -5.82
CA GLY A 816 19.32 25.36 -4.54
C GLY A 816 18.57 24.54 -3.48
N ALA A 817 18.12 25.15 -2.39
CA ALA A 817 17.22 24.51 -1.43
C ALA A 817 15.74 24.65 -1.84
N ALA A 818 15.34 25.68 -2.60
CA ALA A 818 13.95 25.99 -2.98
C ALA A 818 12.93 25.85 -1.86
N LEU A 819 13.16 26.52 -0.73
CA LEU A 819 12.25 26.55 0.41
C LEU A 819 11.77 27.96 0.68
N ARG A 820 10.45 28.12 0.78
CA ARG A 820 9.83 29.32 1.32
C ARG A 820 9.40 29.06 2.75
N ILE A 821 9.86 29.90 3.66
CA ILE A 821 9.49 29.84 5.08
C ILE A 821 8.64 31.07 5.39
N GLU A 822 7.40 30.85 5.80
CA GLU A 822 6.52 31.93 6.26
C GLU A 822 6.39 31.90 7.77
N VAL A 823 6.71 33.04 8.36
CA VAL A 823 6.67 33.27 9.80
C VAL A 823 5.35 33.98 10.16
N PRO A 824 4.60 33.52 11.18
CA PRO A 824 3.37 34.20 11.58
C PRO A 824 3.64 35.65 12.00
N GLN A 825 2.95 36.61 11.36
CA GLN A 825 3.14 38.04 11.64
C GLN A 825 2.99 38.41 13.12
N LYS A 826 2.06 37.75 13.85
CA LYS A 826 1.88 37.97 15.29
C LYS A 826 3.15 37.60 16.07
N ILE A 827 3.69 36.42 15.84
CA ILE A 827 4.91 35.94 16.51
C ILE A 827 6.11 36.80 16.11
N ASP A 828 6.23 37.13 14.83
CA ASP A 828 7.32 37.98 14.34
C ASP A 828 7.30 39.37 15.00
N SER A 829 6.11 39.97 15.12
CA SER A 829 5.95 41.26 15.80
C SER A 829 6.31 41.21 17.28
N ILE A 830 5.97 40.12 17.98
CA ILE A 830 6.31 39.92 19.40
C ILE A 830 7.82 39.76 19.58
N ALA A 831 8.46 38.97 18.71
CA ALA A 831 9.88 38.69 18.78
C ALA A 831 10.77 39.94 18.63
N THR A 832 10.27 41.00 17.98
CA THR A 832 10.97 42.30 17.92
C THR A 832 10.98 43.05 19.25
N GLN A 833 10.03 42.77 20.13
CA GLN A 833 9.84 43.48 21.41
C GLN A 833 10.56 42.77 22.56
N HIS A 834 10.48 41.44 22.62
CA HIS A 834 11.12 40.62 23.64
C HIS A 834 11.22 39.15 23.19
N PRO A 835 12.04 38.31 23.88
CA PRO A 835 12.06 36.87 23.63
C PRO A 835 10.68 36.22 23.79
N ILE A 836 10.36 35.26 22.92
CA ILE A 836 9.08 34.54 22.92
C ILE A 836 9.00 33.65 24.14
N ASN A 837 7.88 33.71 24.85
CA ASN A 837 7.61 32.87 26.04
C ASN A 837 6.24 32.17 25.95
N LEU A 838 5.91 31.37 26.97
CA LEU A 838 4.67 30.61 27.01
C LEU A 838 3.42 31.50 26.86
N SER A 839 3.44 32.71 27.41
CA SER A 839 2.28 33.60 27.33
C SER A 839 2.04 34.17 25.94
N ASP A 840 3.09 34.37 25.17
CA ASP A 840 2.98 34.85 23.78
C ASP A 840 2.35 33.79 22.91
N VAL A 841 2.79 32.54 23.07
CA VAL A 841 2.25 31.38 22.34
C VAL A 841 0.77 31.16 22.67
N LEU A 842 0.40 31.20 23.97
CA LEU A 842 -0.99 31.03 24.41
C LEU A 842 -1.90 32.19 23.95
N SER A 843 -1.39 33.42 23.93
CA SER A 843 -2.17 34.61 23.52
C SER A 843 -2.30 34.76 22.01
N ALA A 844 -1.28 34.37 21.25
CA ALA A 844 -1.35 34.31 19.78
C ALA A 844 -2.37 33.26 19.31
N GLY A 845 -2.60 32.20 20.11
CA GLY A 845 -3.55 31.13 19.84
C GLY A 845 -3.09 30.22 18.69
N TYR A 846 -3.89 29.21 18.37
CA TYR A 846 -3.53 28.21 17.36
C TYR A 846 -3.24 28.86 15.99
N GLY A 847 -4.17 29.66 15.46
CA GLY A 847 -3.97 30.33 14.16
C GLY A 847 -2.81 31.34 14.12
N GLY A 848 -2.46 31.96 15.26
CA GLY A 848 -1.36 32.92 15.34
C GLY A 848 0.03 32.32 15.47
N CYS A 849 0.13 31.00 15.70
CA CYS A 849 1.36 30.26 15.97
C CYS A 849 1.74 29.26 14.87
N SER A 850 1.09 29.32 13.71
CA SER A 850 1.25 28.35 12.62
C SER A 850 2.28 28.79 11.59
N PHE A 851 3.45 28.15 11.57
CA PHE A 851 4.51 28.38 10.58
C PHE A 851 4.21 27.60 9.31
N SER A 852 4.45 28.19 8.14
CA SER A 852 4.33 27.51 6.85
C SER A 852 5.71 27.35 6.21
N ILE A 853 5.94 26.19 5.62
CA ILE A 853 7.17 25.78 4.95
C ILE A 853 6.76 25.18 3.63
N GLU A 854 7.05 25.87 2.54
CA GLU A 854 6.69 25.42 1.20
C GLU A 854 7.95 24.97 0.47
N ALA A 855 7.99 23.70 0.10
CA ALA A 855 8.94 23.20 -0.87
C ALA A 855 8.45 23.60 -2.27
N LEU A 856 9.21 24.43 -2.97
CA LEU A 856 8.78 25.03 -4.23
C LEU A 856 9.03 24.13 -5.46
N SER A 857 9.99 23.21 -5.33
CA SER A 857 10.34 22.23 -6.37
C SER A 857 10.42 20.82 -5.83
N ALA A 858 10.16 19.84 -6.70
CA ALA A 858 10.41 18.43 -6.41
C ALA A 858 11.88 18.11 -6.69
N ARG A 859 12.56 17.48 -5.73
CA ARG A 859 14.01 17.23 -5.79
C ARG A 859 14.32 15.75 -5.64
N ARG A 860 15.44 15.35 -6.23
CA ARG A 860 15.94 13.96 -6.20
C ARG A 860 16.88 13.69 -5.02
N GLY A 861 17.52 14.73 -4.48
CA GLY A 861 18.42 14.65 -3.33
C GLY A 861 17.72 14.79 -1.99
N SER A 862 18.39 14.36 -0.92
CA SER A 862 17.90 14.47 0.46
C SER A 862 17.75 15.94 0.87
N ARG A 863 16.51 16.40 1.03
CA ARG A 863 16.18 17.69 1.65
C ARG A 863 15.34 17.41 2.88
N ALA A 864 15.80 17.82 4.05
CA ALA A 864 15.03 17.64 5.28
C ALA A 864 15.16 18.86 6.16
N MET A 865 14.09 19.20 6.88
CA MET A 865 14.12 20.29 7.83
C MET A 865 13.79 19.78 9.23
N LEU A 866 14.64 20.13 10.18
CA LEU A 866 14.46 19.91 11.60
C LEU A 866 14.29 21.27 12.28
N VAL A 867 13.22 21.42 13.04
CA VAL A 867 13.00 22.61 13.88
C VAL A 867 13.13 22.19 15.33
N LEU A 868 14.04 22.86 16.03
CA LEU A 868 14.33 22.65 17.43
C LEU A 868 13.88 23.86 18.24
N LEU A 869 13.25 23.59 19.37
CA LEU A 869 13.02 24.55 20.45
C LEU A 869 14.00 24.22 21.58
N GLY A 870 15.09 24.98 21.67
CA GLY A 870 16.25 24.61 22.46
C GLY A 870 16.83 23.29 21.95
N GLN A 871 16.72 22.22 22.75
CA GLN A 871 17.13 20.87 22.37
C GLN A 871 15.96 19.93 22.04
N ARG A 872 14.73 20.44 22.00
CA ARG A 872 13.51 19.62 21.81
C ARG A 872 13.01 19.75 20.37
N PRO A 873 12.83 18.63 19.63
CA PRO A 873 12.31 18.69 18.28
C PRO A 873 10.82 19.06 18.29
N VAL A 874 10.47 20.06 17.48
CA VAL A 874 9.11 20.54 17.24
C VAL A 874 8.59 20.01 15.91
N PHE A 875 9.45 20.00 14.90
CA PHE A 875 9.09 19.59 13.56
C PHE A 875 10.27 18.85 12.91
N PHE A 876 10.00 17.75 12.23
CA PHE A 876 10.95 17.10 11.35
C PHE A 876 10.19 16.61 10.13
N LYS A 877 10.60 17.03 8.93
CA LYS A 877 10.02 16.54 7.69
C LYS A 877 11.09 16.46 6.61
N GLU A 878 11.11 15.33 5.90
CA GLU A 878 11.79 15.22 4.60
C GLU A 878 10.94 15.98 3.58
N LEU A 879 11.52 16.99 2.94
CA LEU A 879 10.87 17.91 2.02
C LEU A 879 11.27 17.56 0.59
N ASN A 880 11.28 16.30 0.17
CA ASN A 880 11.81 15.93 -1.15
C ASN A 880 10.84 16.30 -2.29
N SER A 881 9.55 16.37 -2.01
CA SER A 881 8.45 16.73 -2.93
C SER A 881 8.04 18.18 -2.78
N LYS A 882 7.36 18.70 -3.81
CA LYS A 882 6.77 20.04 -3.81
C LYS A 882 5.54 20.07 -2.92
N GLY A 883 5.39 21.12 -2.11
CA GLY A 883 4.16 21.36 -1.36
C GLY A 883 4.37 22.06 -0.02
N PRO A 884 3.29 22.62 0.55
CA PRO A 884 3.31 23.24 1.87
C PRO A 884 3.32 22.18 2.98
N SER A 885 4.03 22.51 4.04
CA SER A 885 4.07 21.82 5.31
C SER A 885 3.98 22.85 6.41
N SER A 886 3.42 22.50 7.56
CA SER A 886 3.29 23.45 8.66
C SER A 886 3.53 22.79 10.00
N PHE A 887 3.92 23.61 10.97
CA PHE A 887 3.94 23.22 12.37
C PHE A 887 3.42 24.37 13.22
N ASN A 888 2.94 24.04 14.41
CA ASN A 888 2.29 25.02 15.28
C ASN A 888 2.97 25.08 16.64
N LEU A 889 3.52 26.24 17.02
CA LEU A 889 4.15 26.41 18.33
C LEU A 889 3.16 26.23 19.49
N HIS A 890 1.86 26.50 19.28
CA HIS A 890 0.83 26.31 20.30
C HIS A 890 0.63 24.84 20.66
N SER A 891 0.77 23.92 19.70
CA SER A 891 0.76 22.46 19.96
C SER A 891 1.92 22.01 20.84
N HIS A 892 2.98 22.81 20.91
CA HIS A 892 4.18 22.54 21.71
C HIS A 892 4.36 23.53 22.86
N ALA A 893 3.28 24.17 23.32
CA ALA A 893 3.31 25.15 24.40
C ALA A 893 3.99 24.62 25.68
N ASP A 894 3.86 23.32 25.97
CA ASP A 894 4.55 22.67 27.09
C ASP A 894 6.07 22.81 27.07
N PHE A 895 6.67 23.03 25.90
CA PHE A 895 8.12 23.19 25.79
C PHE A 895 8.63 24.50 26.40
N PHE A 896 7.75 25.49 26.54
CA PHE A 896 8.05 26.80 27.15
C PHE A 896 7.92 26.81 28.68
N ARG A 897 7.56 25.67 29.30
CA ARG A 897 7.44 25.56 30.76
C ARG A 897 8.80 25.66 31.45
N MET A 898 8.81 26.25 32.64
CA MET A 898 9.99 26.28 33.50
C MET A 898 10.25 24.90 34.11
N ASN A 899 11.50 24.43 34.02
CA ASN A 899 11.96 23.22 34.71
C ASN A 899 12.64 23.62 36.03
N GLY A 900 11.85 24.01 37.04
CA GLY A 900 12.35 24.51 38.33
C GLY A 900 12.76 25.99 38.33
N ILE A 901 13.18 26.50 39.50
CA ILE A 901 13.45 27.94 39.75
C ILE A 901 14.87 28.37 39.31
N ASP A 902 15.81 27.44 39.13
CA ASP A 902 17.25 27.77 39.05
C ASP A 902 17.89 27.68 37.65
N LYS A 903 17.13 27.39 36.60
CA LYS A 903 17.67 27.34 35.22
C LYS A 903 16.86 28.22 34.28
N ALA A 904 17.19 29.51 34.29
CA ALA A 904 16.87 30.39 33.17
C ALA A 904 17.73 29.96 31.97
N GLY A 905 17.20 29.04 31.16
CA GLY A 905 17.77 28.75 29.85
C GLY A 905 17.22 29.76 28.84
N ASP A 906 18.09 30.61 28.30
CA ASP A 906 17.83 31.28 27.04
C ASP A 906 17.93 30.21 25.95
N ASP A 907 16.78 29.77 25.46
CA ASP A 907 16.70 28.83 24.35
C ASP A 907 16.53 29.60 23.03
N ARG A 908 16.66 28.89 21.92
CA ARG A 908 16.41 29.41 20.59
C ARG A 908 15.46 28.51 19.84
N LEU A 909 14.67 29.11 18.95
CA LEU A 909 13.98 28.38 17.91
C LEU A 909 14.94 28.29 16.72
N THR A 910 15.54 27.11 16.54
CA THR A 910 16.57 26.88 15.52
C THR A 910 16.00 26.01 14.41
N PHE A 911 16.26 26.43 13.17
CA PHE A 911 15.90 25.71 11.96
C PHE A 911 17.18 25.12 11.39
N THR A 912 17.25 23.80 11.34
CA THR A 912 18.36 23.05 10.74
C THR A 912 17.87 22.46 9.43
N LEU A 913 18.43 22.94 8.33
CA LEU A 913 18.13 22.47 6.99
C LEU A 913 19.25 21.55 6.51
N TYR A 914 18.92 20.29 6.28
CA TYR A 914 19.83 19.31 5.67
C TYR A 914 19.71 19.40 4.15
N PHE A 915 20.83 19.74 3.49
CA PHE A 915 20.92 19.86 2.04
C PHE A 915 22.37 19.79 1.55
N GLY A 916 22.64 18.95 0.54
CA GLY A 916 23.93 18.86 -0.14
C GLY A 916 24.33 17.42 -0.48
N GLU A 917 25.51 17.25 -1.06
CA GLU A 917 26.12 15.92 -1.26
C GLU A 917 26.49 15.27 0.09
N ASP A 918 26.24 13.95 0.21
CA ASP A 918 26.67 13.12 1.33
C ASP A 918 28.15 12.73 1.14
N TYR A 919 29.05 13.25 1.98
CA TYR A 919 30.47 12.90 1.91
C TYR A 919 30.70 11.50 2.48
N ALA A 920 31.14 10.54 1.65
CA ALA A 920 31.26 9.13 2.04
C ALA A 920 32.24 8.86 3.22
N SER A 921 33.15 9.79 3.54
CA SER A 921 34.12 9.66 4.63
C SER A 921 33.64 10.21 5.98
N SER A 922 32.58 11.04 5.99
CA SER A 922 31.97 11.56 7.21
C SER A 922 30.50 11.15 7.27
N ASN A 923 30.09 10.39 8.29
CA ASN A 923 28.67 10.13 8.58
C ASN A 923 27.86 11.40 8.95
N GLU A 924 28.41 12.59 8.69
CA GLU A 924 27.80 13.89 8.97
C GLU A 924 27.15 14.41 7.69
N LEU A 925 25.85 14.63 7.77
CA LEU A 925 25.05 15.21 6.70
C LEU A 925 25.37 16.69 6.56
N SER A 926 25.39 17.22 5.34
CA SER A 926 25.51 18.65 5.12
C SER A 926 24.27 19.38 5.65
N TYR A 927 24.46 20.39 6.51
CA TYR A 927 23.37 21.17 7.07
C TYR A 927 23.70 22.66 7.20
N GLY A 928 22.66 23.49 7.08
CA GLY A 928 22.70 24.90 7.41
C GLY A 928 21.77 25.20 8.58
N ASP A 929 22.31 25.82 9.62
CA ASP A 929 21.54 26.24 10.79
C ASP A 929 21.15 27.72 10.71
N MET A 930 19.96 28.01 11.21
CA MET A 930 19.44 29.36 11.39
C MET A 930 18.72 29.48 12.73
N ASP A 931 19.17 30.42 13.56
CA ASP A 931 18.44 30.82 14.75
C ASP A 931 17.36 31.85 14.38
N LEU A 932 16.09 31.47 14.45
CA LEU A 932 14.97 32.34 14.06
C LEU A 932 14.57 33.29 15.20
N PHE A 933 14.35 32.75 16.40
CA PHE A 933 13.87 33.53 17.54
C PHE A 933 14.56 33.17 18.85
N ARG A 934 14.73 34.16 19.73
CA ARG A 934 15.12 33.94 21.13
C ARG A 934 13.89 33.57 21.95
N LEU A 935 14.09 32.64 22.87
CA LEU A 935 13.03 32.09 23.70
C LEU A 935 13.37 32.27 25.17
N GLN A 936 12.35 32.60 25.96
CA GLN A 936 12.45 32.64 27.41
C GLN A 936 11.42 31.68 28.00
N ARG A 937 11.91 30.62 28.69
CA ARG A 937 11.01 29.71 29.42
C ARG A 937 10.34 30.45 30.58
N GLY A 938 9.06 30.18 30.78
CA GLY A 938 8.24 30.76 31.85
C GLY A 938 7.28 31.85 31.38
N PHE A 939 6.96 32.75 32.29
CA PHE A 939 5.83 33.70 32.16
C PHE A 939 6.30 35.16 32.04
N GLY A 940 7.51 35.39 31.51
CA GLY A 940 8.21 36.69 31.51
C GLY A 940 9.17 36.91 32.68
N PHE A 941 9.18 35.96 33.63
CA PHE A 941 10.22 35.82 34.66
C PHE A 941 10.65 34.36 34.74
N SER A 942 11.87 34.13 35.20
CA SER A 942 12.50 32.80 35.27
C SER A 942 12.91 32.39 36.69
N SER A 943 12.77 33.27 37.67
CA SER A 943 12.94 32.92 39.09
C SER A 943 12.18 33.89 40.00
N TRP A 944 11.96 33.47 41.24
CA TRP A 944 11.34 34.30 42.27
C TRP A 944 11.94 34.03 43.64
N ARG A 945 11.84 35.01 44.54
CA ARG A 945 12.29 34.90 45.93
C ARG A 945 11.26 35.48 46.89
N VAL A 946 11.16 34.90 48.08
CA VAL A 946 10.36 35.48 49.17
C VAL A 946 11.07 36.72 49.70
N VAL A 947 10.38 37.85 49.73
CA VAL A 947 10.89 39.13 50.24
C VAL A 947 9.90 39.69 51.25
N LEU A 948 10.44 40.17 52.38
CA LEU A 948 9.71 40.97 53.35
C LEU A 948 9.77 42.45 52.95
N LYS A 949 8.61 43.08 52.75
CA LYS A 949 8.52 44.52 52.51
C LYS A 949 8.62 45.31 53.81
N GLN A 950 8.89 46.61 53.69
CA GLN A 950 8.97 47.53 54.84
C GLN A 950 7.65 47.63 55.63
N ASP A 951 6.52 47.34 54.99
CA ASP A 951 5.18 47.28 55.60
C ASP A 951 4.89 45.96 56.34
N GLY A 952 5.86 45.04 56.43
CA GLY A 952 5.73 43.74 57.07
C GLY A 952 5.04 42.66 56.22
N THR A 953 4.67 42.96 54.97
CA THR A 953 4.05 41.98 54.07
C THR A 953 5.09 41.10 53.38
N HIS A 954 4.83 39.81 53.26
CA HIS A 954 5.68 38.90 52.49
C HIS A 954 5.14 38.74 51.07
N VAL A 955 6.02 38.90 50.09
CA VAL A 955 5.70 38.75 48.66
C VAL A 955 6.68 37.78 48.01
N LEU A 956 6.24 37.09 46.96
CA LEU A 956 7.15 36.50 46.00
C LEU A 956 7.54 37.60 45.02
N ARG A 957 8.82 38.00 45.00
CA ARG A 957 9.37 38.96 44.05
C ARG A 957 10.04 38.23 42.90
N PHE A 958 9.67 38.58 41.69
CA PHE A 958 10.16 37.97 40.45
C PHE A 958 11.44 38.66 39.97
N ASN A 959 12.26 37.95 39.19
CA ASN A 959 13.43 38.53 38.50
C ASN A 959 13.07 39.28 37.20
N GLY A 960 11.78 39.32 36.82
CA GLY A 960 11.23 39.99 35.65
C GLY A 960 9.79 40.45 35.90
N LYS A 961 9.10 40.92 34.86
CA LYS A 961 7.67 41.26 34.94
C LYS A 961 6.84 40.10 34.40
N ALA A 962 5.72 39.77 35.05
CA ALA A 962 4.76 38.82 34.52
C ALA A 962 4.16 39.37 33.20
N LEU A 963 4.31 38.65 32.09
CA LEU A 963 3.78 39.09 30.79
C LEU A 963 2.31 38.67 30.59
N PHE A 964 1.75 37.93 31.55
CA PHE A 964 0.40 37.41 31.55
C PHE A 964 -0.22 37.40 32.96
N PRO A 965 -1.56 37.39 33.09
CA PRO A 965 -2.20 37.14 34.39
C PRO A 965 -1.95 35.71 34.89
N LEU A 966 -1.54 35.56 36.15
CA LEU A 966 -1.15 34.29 36.76
C LEU A 966 -1.90 34.03 38.07
N VAL A 967 -2.17 32.76 38.35
CA VAL A 967 -2.67 32.27 39.64
C VAL A 967 -1.57 31.46 40.31
N PHE A 968 -1.26 31.81 41.55
CA PHE A 968 -0.29 31.11 42.40
C PHE A 968 -1.06 30.31 43.46
N GLU A 969 -0.98 28.99 43.40
CA GLU A 969 -1.58 28.09 44.39
C GLU A 969 -0.48 27.53 45.31
N PHE A 970 -0.61 27.75 46.61
CA PHE A 970 0.30 27.33 47.65
C PHE A 970 -0.28 26.11 48.36
N ILE A 971 0.36 24.95 48.16
CA ILE A 971 -0.11 23.64 48.62
C ILE A 971 0.82 23.14 49.72
N ARG A 972 0.28 22.82 50.89
CA ARG A 972 1.07 22.16 51.95
C ARG A 972 1.31 20.68 51.60
N VAL A 973 2.56 20.24 51.64
CA VAL A 973 2.91 18.82 51.42
C VAL A 973 2.67 18.02 52.72
N GLY A 974 1.71 17.07 52.73
CA GLY A 974 1.36 16.23 53.90
C GLY A 974 -0.03 15.58 53.85
N LYS A 975 -0.45 14.90 54.95
CA LYS A 975 -1.70 14.09 55.05
C LYS A 975 -3.02 14.84 54.83
N ALA A 976 -3.02 16.17 54.83
CA ALA A 976 -4.18 17.00 54.46
C ALA A 976 -3.67 18.15 53.59
N SER A 977 -3.95 18.10 52.30
CA SER A 977 -3.57 19.15 51.33
C SER A 977 -4.49 20.35 51.54
N LEU A 978 -3.99 21.38 52.20
CA LEU A 978 -4.59 22.72 52.19
C LEU A 978 -3.96 23.49 51.03
N SER A 979 -4.79 24.08 50.16
CA SER A 979 -4.35 25.00 49.12
C SER A 979 -4.86 26.43 49.35
N TYR A 980 -4.00 27.40 49.09
CA TYR A 980 -4.33 28.83 49.13
C TYR A 980 -3.94 29.46 47.80
N SER A 981 -4.71 30.41 47.28
CA SER A 981 -4.43 31.03 45.98
C SER A 981 -4.19 32.54 46.07
N SER A 982 -3.26 33.06 45.27
CA SER A 982 -3.05 34.48 45.01
C SER A 982 -3.10 34.76 43.50
N PHE A 983 -3.58 35.93 43.12
CA PHE A 983 -3.62 36.37 41.72
C PHE A 983 -2.55 37.43 41.44
N CYS A 984 -1.94 37.36 40.26
CA CYS A 984 -0.92 38.27 39.78
C CYS A 984 -1.36 38.85 38.42
N GLU A 985 -1.42 40.17 38.31
CA GLU A 985 -1.78 40.83 37.06
C GLU A 985 -0.61 40.89 36.06
N LYS A 986 -0.94 41.08 34.77
CA LYS A 986 0.05 41.36 33.73
C LYS A 986 0.81 42.65 34.07
N GLY A 987 2.13 42.61 33.97
CA GLY A 987 3.06 43.70 34.26
C GLY A 987 3.59 43.73 35.70
N ALA A 988 3.01 42.94 36.61
CA ALA A 988 3.45 42.88 38.00
C ALA A 988 4.80 42.17 38.14
N ASN A 989 5.61 42.59 39.10
CA ASN A 989 6.91 42.00 39.45
C ASN A 989 6.90 41.29 40.81
N GLU A 990 5.73 41.22 41.45
CA GLU A 990 5.56 40.59 42.75
C GLU A 990 4.12 40.12 42.97
N VAL A 991 3.94 39.05 43.76
CA VAL A 991 2.63 38.53 44.19
C VAL A 991 2.61 38.33 45.69
N LEU A 992 1.48 38.65 46.33
CA LEU A 992 1.32 38.56 47.78
C LEU A 992 1.22 37.10 48.25
N ILE A 993 1.94 36.76 49.32
CA ILE A 993 1.85 35.44 49.96
C ILE A 993 0.76 35.49 51.03
N PRO A 994 -0.24 34.60 51.02
CA PRO A 994 -1.29 34.60 52.04
C PRO A 994 -0.72 34.40 53.45
N ALA A 995 -1.27 35.12 54.45
CA ALA A 995 -0.74 35.11 55.83
C ALA A 995 -0.63 33.70 56.46
N LEU A 996 -1.54 32.79 56.11
CA LEU A 996 -1.51 31.40 56.58
C LEU A 996 -0.37 30.58 55.96
N VAL A 997 0.02 30.88 54.72
CA VAL A 997 1.16 30.27 54.03
C VAL A 997 2.47 30.74 54.66
N ILE A 998 2.57 32.03 55.00
CA ILE A 998 3.75 32.60 55.70
C ILE A 998 3.98 31.89 57.03
N ARG A 999 2.93 31.70 57.85
CA ARG A 999 3.04 30.96 59.13
C ARG A 999 3.54 29.52 58.95
N LEU A 1000 3.18 28.87 57.84
CA LEU A 1000 3.67 27.53 57.52
C LEU A 1000 5.15 27.56 57.09
N TYR A 1001 5.53 28.56 56.28
CA TYR A 1001 6.88 28.77 55.81
C TYR A 1001 7.85 29.08 56.98
N GLU A 1002 7.48 29.99 57.88
CA GLU A 1002 8.24 30.32 59.09
C GLU A 1002 8.47 29.10 60.00
N ARG A 1003 7.52 28.15 60.01
CA ARG A 1003 7.63 26.87 60.74
C ARG A 1003 8.46 25.81 60.00
N ARG A 1004 9.19 26.20 58.94
CA ARG A 1004 10.01 25.32 58.09
C ARG A 1004 9.24 24.12 57.53
N ARG A 1005 7.96 24.31 57.21
CA ARG A 1005 7.16 23.30 56.50
C ARG A 1005 7.35 23.50 55.00
N LEU A 1006 7.51 22.40 54.28
CA LEU A 1006 7.63 22.40 52.82
C LEU A 1006 6.29 22.84 52.19
N ILE A 1007 6.34 23.89 51.37
CA ILE A 1007 5.17 24.42 50.66
C ILE A 1007 5.43 24.31 49.17
N ARG A 1008 4.52 23.68 48.46
CA ARG A 1008 4.57 23.56 47.01
C ARG A 1008 3.80 24.70 46.37
N VAL A 1009 4.48 25.52 45.59
CA VAL A 1009 3.88 26.62 44.81
C VAL A 1009 3.61 26.13 43.40
N LYS A 1010 2.34 26.15 42.99
CA LYS A 1010 1.85 25.84 41.65
C LYS A 1010 1.45 27.15 40.96
N VAL A 1011 2.16 27.54 39.91
CA VAL A 1011 1.92 28.77 39.15
C VAL A 1011 1.21 28.42 37.85
N MET A 1012 0.04 29.01 37.60
CA MET A 1012 -0.84 28.69 36.46
C MET A 1012 -1.21 29.94 35.66
N PRO A 1013 -1.19 29.91 34.32
CA PRO A 1013 -1.70 31.01 33.50
C PRO A 1013 -3.23 31.09 33.57
N PHE A 1014 -3.75 32.32 33.53
CA PHE A 1014 -5.19 32.61 33.65
C PHE A 1014 -5.73 33.28 32.38
N LEU A 1015 -6.40 32.51 31.52
CA LEU A 1015 -7.03 33.02 30.28
C LEU A 1015 -8.51 33.34 30.51
N LYS A 1016 -8.91 34.57 30.19
CA LYS A 1016 -10.33 34.91 29.96
C LYS A 1016 -10.72 34.38 28.57
N ARG A 1017 -11.34 33.20 28.48
CA ARG A 1017 -11.96 32.75 27.22
C ARG A 1017 -13.12 33.69 26.86
N SER A 1018 -13.12 34.26 25.66
CA SER A 1018 -14.21 35.12 25.21
C SER A 1018 -15.41 34.30 24.74
N ARG A 1019 -16.59 34.69 25.24
CA ARG A 1019 -17.97 34.31 24.85
C ARG A 1019 -18.29 32.80 25.00
N LEU A 1020 -18.83 32.44 26.16
CA LEU A 1020 -19.50 31.17 26.57
C LEU A 1020 -18.70 30.12 27.37
N GLY A 1021 -17.39 30.29 27.63
CA GLY A 1021 -16.64 29.41 28.54
C GLY A 1021 -16.35 30.07 29.90
N SER A 1022 -16.59 29.39 31.02
CA SER A 1022 -16.17 29.83 32.35
C SER A 1022 -14.65 30.05 32.38
N ALA A 1023 -14.20 31.19 32.92
CA ALA A 1023 -12.77 31.46 33.10
C ALA A 1023 -12.17 30.46 34.10
N SER A 1024 -11.14 29.73 33.69
CA SER A 1024 -10.47 28.72 34.52
C SER A 1024 -8.95 28.84 34.40
N PRO A 1025 -8.20 28.58 35.49
CA PRO A 1025 -6.75 28.39 35.42
C PRO A 1025 -6.42 27.25 34.44
N LEU A 1026 -5.38 27.41 33.63
CA LEU A 1026 -4.89 26.30 32.81
C LEU A 1026 -3.93 25.44 33.63
N GLU A 1027 -4.49 24.43 34.31
CA GLU A 1027 -3.71 23.54 35.16
C GLU A 1027 -2.65 22.74 34.41
N ASP A 1028 -2.91 22.41 33.14
CA ASP A 1028 -2.01 21.60 32.32
C ASP A 1028 -0.63 22.22 32.16
N PHE A 1029 -0.52 23.55 32.20
CA PHE A 1029 0.73 24.30 32.06
C PHE A 1029 1.35 24.74 33.39
N ALA A 1030 0.87 24.21 34.52
CA ALA A 1030 1.31 24.66 35.83
C ALA A 1030 2.82 24.43 36.06
N VAL A 1031 3.51 25.42 36.62
CA VAL A 1031 4.89 25.27 37.10
C VAL A 1031 4.84 24.98 38.59
N ILE A 1032 5.47 23.89 39.01
CA ILE A 1032 5.51 23.47 40.40
C ILE A 1032 6.93 23.65 40.94
N ALA A 1033 7.06 24.36 42.04
CA ALA A 1033 8.31 24.48 42.77
C ALA A 1033 8.06 24.47 44.27
N ASP A 1034 9.05 24.04 45.05
CA ASP A 1034 8.96 24.07 46.50
C ASP A 1034 9.53 25.40 47.03
N MET A 1035 8.84 25.94 48.03
CA MET A 1035 9.18 27.14 48.80
C MET A 1035 9.61 26.75 50.20
#